data_AF-A0A259NTP7-F1
#
_entry.id   AF-A0A259NTP7-F1
#
_cell.length_a   1.000
_cell.length_b   1.000
_cell.length_c   1.000
_cell.angle_alpha   90.00
_cell.angle_beta   90.00
_cell.angle_gamma   90.00
#
_symmetry.space_group_name_H-M   'P 1'
#
loop_
_entity.id
_entity.type
_entity.pdbx_description
1 polymer ?
#
loop_
_entity_poly.entity_id
_entity_poly.type
_entity_poly.pdbx_seq_one_letter_code
_entity_poly.pdbx_strand_id
1 'polypeptide(L)'
;MNVTGMSKMQLQQFVNSDALNDAFAAQLVTILEQAIAERGAAYLVVSGGRTPQVLFAKLADTPLAWEKVTVLLADDRYLPPDAEHSNERLVRNTLLQRHAANARFISLYASASDAYAAVPVIANRLSALPTFDAVILGMGEDGHTASLFPCCAELAAGMADNAPVVLATSPTTAPYQRITLSKARLLQSRQLFLHLVGSNKLAVLEQAQAGTDQLAMPIRAFLQQTAVPMVVIYSPSKRLTMNPVIQRVTDRIIARSSKSRAIYLNRLEEARRKGPHRGALSCGNLAHGFAACNASEKSDLRSLTKANIAIISSYNDMLSAHQPYQFYPEIIKKAVAEVGSVAQFAGGVAAMCDGVTQGQPGMELSLISRDNIAMAAAIGLSHNMFDGGLMLGICDKIVPGLLLAALSFGHLPFVFVPAGPMPSGIPNKEKARVRQLFAEGKVGKEELLEAEAKSYHAAGTCTFYGTANSNQLVVEVMGLHLPGSSFINPYTPLRDELTRAAARQVTRLTDLGTDYLPIGKMVDAKVVVNGIVGLLATGGSTNHTMHLIAVARAAGFIVNWDDFAELSQATPLLAKIYPNGQADINHFQHAGGVPFLIRTLLDAGLLHEDVQTVAGFGLRRYTQQPLLENGKLRWVDAPLQSQDPDVLTTVDKPFKATGGLQVLSGNIGRAVLKTSALRSGTEVVKAPAVVFHSQHELEAAFKAGELNKDCVVVVRFQGPKASGMPELHKLTPPLGVLQDKGFKVALVTDGRMSGASGKVPAAIHVTPEALDGGNIARIQTGDLLLVDGETGKLEVLVDAAEFAARSPATADLSHNLYGMGREMFGAMRLQLTGAEQGACSLFVTEEHLHG
;
A
#
# COMPACT_ATOMS: atom_id res chain seq x y z
N MET A 1 14.88 32.29 -49.98
CA MET A 1 14.11 31.32 -50.80
C MET A 1 13.49 30.31 -49.86
N ASN A 2 12.17 30.16 -49.96
CA ASN A 2 11.31 29.33 -49.13
C ASN A 2 11.63 27.84 -49.22
N VAL A 3 11.60 27.12 -48.10
CA VAL A 3 11.10 25.74 -48.03
C VAL A 3 10.22 25.62 -46.77
N THR A 4 8.94 25.40 -47.02
CA THR A 4 7.81 25.23 -46.10
C THR A 4 7.94 23.97 -45.24
N GLY A 5 7.94 24.11 -43.91
CA GLY A 5 7.87 22.99 -42.97
C GLY A 5 6.47 22.38 -42.94
N MET A 6 6.33 21.15 -43.42
CA MET A 6 5.07 20.39 -43.40
C MET A 6 4.75 19.96 -41.95
N SER A 7 3.63 20.41 -41.40
CA SER A 7 3.16 20.03 -40.06
C SER A 7 2.77 18.55 -40.02
N LYS A 8 3.51 17.73 -39.26
CA LYS A 8 3.14 16.34 -38.92
C LYS A 8 2.35 16.31 -37.60
N MET A 9 1.50 15.31 -37.45
CA MET A 9 0.81 15.01 -36.18
C MET A 9 1.83 14.82 -35.04
N GLN A 10 1.55 15.43 -33.87
CA GLN A 10 2.38 15.35 -32.67
C GLN A 10 1.68 14.53 -31.58
N LEU A 11 2.35 13.51 -31.01
CA LEU A 11 1.85 12.75 -29.87
C LEU A 11 2.43 13.29 -28.56
N GLN A 12 1.56 13.66 -27.62
CA GLN A 12 1.90 14.05 -26.25
C GLN A 12 1.35 13.00 -25.28
N GLN A 13 2.24 12.33 -24.55
CA GLN A 13 1.87 11.26 -23.60
C GLN A 13 2.01 11.74 -22.15
N PHE A 14 1.01 11.39 -21.33
CA PHE A 14 0.92 11.79 -19.94
C PHE A 14 0.77 10.56 -19.03
N VAL A 15 1.38 10.64 -17.85
CA VAL A 15 1.41 9.54 -16.87
C VAL A 15 0.03 9.13 -16.37
N ASN A 16 -0.91 10.08 -16.28
CA ASN A 16 -2.30 9.83 -15.88
C ASN A 16 -3.24 10.89 -16.48
N SER A 17 -4.55 10.62 -16.41
CA SER A 17 -5.56 11.52 -16.97
C SER A 17 -5.60 12.90 -16.31
N ASP A 18 -5.20 13.04 -15.05
CA ASP A 18 -5.26 14.34 -14.36
C ASP A 18 -4.17 15.28 -14.88
N ALA A 19 -2.91 14.80 -14.93
CA ALA A 19 -1.79 15.54 -15.53
C ALA A 19 -2.04 15.90 -17.00
N LEU A 20 -2.68 14.98 -17.73
CA LEU A 20 -3.13 15.21 -19.10
C LEU A 20 -4.10 16.38 -19.16
N ASN A 21 -5.18 16.32 -18.38
CA ASN A 21 -6.24 17.33 -18.42
C ASN A 21 -5.75 18.70 -17.93
N ASP A 22 -4.81 18.76 -16.98
CA ASP A 22 -4.17 20.00 -16.53
C ASP A 22 -3.36 20.66 -17.64
N ALA A 23 -2.44 19.92 -18.26
CA ALA A 23 -1.63 20.44 -19.35
C ALA A 23 -2.50 20.83 -20.56
N PHE A 24 -3.51 20.02 -20.87
CA PHE A 24 -4.40 20.28 -21.99
C PHE A 24 -5.28 21.51 -21.77
N ALA A 25 -5.83 21.70 -20.56
CA ALA A 25 -6.58 22.91 -20.22
C ALA A 25 -5.72 24.17 -20.39
N ALA A 26 -4.49 24.17 -19.87
CA ALA A 26 -3.56 25.29 -20.00
C ALA A 26 -3.21 25.61 -21.46
N GLN A 27 -3.01 24.58 -22.29
CA GLN A 27 -2.75 24.75 -23.71
C GLN A 27 -3.94 25.37 -24.45
N LEU A 28 -5.16 24.90 -24.17
CA LEU A 28 -6.37 25.45 -24.77
C LEU A 28 -6.59 26.91 -24.38
N VAL A 29 -6.38 27.24 -23.10
CA VAL A 29 -6.54 28.62 -22.60
C VAL A 29 -5.58 29.56 -23.34
N THR A 30 -4.32 29.19 -23.49
CA THR A 30 -3.33 29.96 -24.28
C THR A 30 -3.83 30.22 -25.71
N ILE A 31 -4.37 29.21 -26.39
CA ILE A 31 -4.89 29.34 -27.76
C ILE A 31 -6.08 30.31 -27.80
N LEU A 32 -7.01 30.18 -26.86
CA LEU A 32 -8.21 31.02 -26.79
C LEU A 32 -7.87 32.47 -26.42
N GLU A 33 -6.95 32.69 -25.47
CA GLU A 33 -6.45 34.01 -25.11
C GLU A 33 -5.80 34.72 -26.30
N GLN A 34 -4.95 34.01 -27.05
CA GLN A 34 -4.33 34.55 -28.24
C GLN A 34 -5.38 34.93 -29.31
N ALA A 35 -6.37 34.06 -29.53
CA ALA A 35 -7.45 34.35 -30.46
C ALA A 35 -8.28 35.58 -30.05
N ILE A 36 -8.60 35.71 -28.76
CA ILE A 36 -9.29 36.87 -28.21
C ILE A 36 -8.45 38.14 -28.38
N ALA A 37 -7.14 38.08 -28.12
CA ALA A 37 -6.26 39.23 -28.27
C ALA A 37 -6.15 39.70 -29.72
N GLU A 38 -6.08 38.76 -30.68
CA GLU A 38 -5.89 39.07 -32.10
C GLU A 38 -7.19 39.46 -32.82
N ARG A 39 -8.32 38.84 -32.45
CA ARG A 39 -9.59 38.94 -33.22
C ARG A 39 -10.78 39.41 -32.39
N GLY A 40 -10.61 39.59 -31.08
CA GLY A 40 -11.70 39.96 -30.17
C GLY A 40 -12.68 38.83 -29.85
N ALA A 41 -12.49 37.63 -30.42
CA ALA A 41 -13.33 36.45 -30.18
C ALA A 41 -12.55 35.16 -30.43
N ALA A 42 -12.98 34.06 -29.78
CA ALA A 42 -12.44 32.72 -30.00
C ALA A 42 -13.54 31.67 -30.18
N TYR A 43 -13.25 30.61 -30.94
CA TYR A 43 -14.18 29.53 -31.28
C TYR A 43 -13.60 28.17 -30.90
N LEU A 44 -14.27 27.48 -29.96
CA LEU A 44 -13.88 26.17 -29.44
C LEU A 44 -14.92 25.11 -29.84
N VAL A 45 -14.48 24.10 -30.58
CA VAL A 45 -15.30 22.92 -30.89
C VAL A 45 -14.92 21.79 -29.95
N VAL A 46 -15.89 21.15 -29.31
CA VAL A 46 -15.64 20.04 -28.37
C VAL A 46 -16.43 18.79 -28.72
N SER A 47 -15.86 17.62 -28.47
CA SER A 47 -16.56 16.34 -28.55
C SER A 47 -17.30 16.02 -27.26
N GLY A 48 -18.39 15.27 -27.33
CA GLY A 48 -19.05 14.71 -26.14
C GLY A 48 -18.36 13.46 -25.56
N GLY A 49 -19.06 12.79 -24.65
CA GLY A 49 -18.61 11.53 -24.03
C GLY A 49 -18.05 11.67 -22.61
N ARG A 50 -17.53 10.58 -22.05
CA ARG A 50 -17.02 10.55 -20.66
C ARG A 50 -15.60 11.12 -20.53
N THR A 51 -14.77 10.94 -21.55
CA THR A 51 -13.36 11.37 -21.56
C THR A 51 -13.16 12.88 -21.34
N PRO A 52 -13.87 13.79 -22.03
CA PRO A 52 -13.59 15.22 -21.91
C PRO A 52 -14.20 15.89 -20.67
N GLN A 53 -14.99 15.19 -19.83
CA GLN A 53 -15.69 15.83 -18.70
C GLN A 53 -14.75 16.46 -17.67
N VAL A 54 -13.62 15.80 -17.39
CA VAL A 54 -12.63 16.32 -16.44
C VAL A 54 -11.93 17.55 -17.02
N LEU A 55 -11.59 17.54 -18.31
CA LEU A 55 -11.09 18.70 -19.03
C LEU A 55 -12.07 19.87 -18.97
N PHE A 56 -13.36 19.61 -19.22
CA PHE A 56 -14.43 20.61 -19.18
C PHE A 56 -14.57 21.24 -17.80
N ALA A 57 -14.51 20.44 -16.73
CA ALA A 57 -14.54 20.97 -15.37
C ALA A 57 -13.34 21.89 -15.09
N LYS A 58 -12.13 21.54 -15.55
CA LYS A 58 -10.94 22.39 -15.40
C LYS A 58 -11.04 23.69 -16.20
N LEU A 59 -11.51 23.63 -17.44
CA LEU A 59 -11.75 24.82 -18.27
C LEU A 59 -12.79 25.74 -17.61
N ALA A 60 -13.88 25.19 -17.07
CA ALA A 60 -14.91 25.95 -16.35
C ALA A 60 -14.36 26.71 -15.13
N ASP A 61 -13.29 26.19 -14.50
CA ASP A 61 -12.59 26.81 -13.37
C ASP A 61 -11.51 27.80 -13.79
N THR A 62 -11.19 27.94 -15.08
CA THR A 62 -10.08 28.77 -15.54
C THR A 62 -10.54 30.21 -15.82
N PRO A 63 -9.86 31.23 -15.28
CA PRO A 63 -10.15 32.63 -15.62
C PRO A 63 -9.77 32.92 -17.08
N LEU A 64 -10.76 33.29 -17.89
CA LEU A 64 -10.64 33.74 -19.28
C LEU A 64 -11.80 34.71 -19.56
N ALA A 65 -11.68 35.58 -20.56
CA ALA A 65 -12.78 36.41 -21.06
C ALA A 65 -13.82 35.55 -21.81
N TRP A 66 -14.49 34.65 -21.08
CA TRP A 66 -15.38 33.61 -21.62
C TRP A 66 -16.55 34.19 -22.41
N GLU A 67 -17.01 35.41 -22.12
CA GLU A 67 -18.02 36.12 -22.91
C GLU A 67 -17.61 36.37 -24.36
N LYS A 68 -16.30 36.28 -24.67
CA LYS A 68 -15.74 36.36 -26.03
C LYS A 68 -15.48 35.00 -26.66
N VAL A 69 -15.77 33.90 -25.96
CA VAL A 69 -15.59 32.53 -26.44
C VAL A 69 -16.93 31.97 -26.89
N THR A 70 -16.94 31.42 -28.11
CA THR A 70 -18.07 30.65 -28.64
C THR A 70 -17.73 29.16 -28.62
N VAL A 71 -18.53 28.38 -27.90
CA VAL A 71 -18.42 26.93 -27.80
C VAL A 71 -19.47 26.25 -28.68
N LEU A 72 -19.07 25.21 -29.40
CA LEU A 72 -19.98 24.32 -30.13
C LEU A 72 -19.51 22.87 -30.05
N LEU A 73 -20.38 21.96 -30.45
CA LEU A 73 -20.09 20.52 -30.51
C LEU A 73 -19.54 20.11 -31.87
N ALA A 74 -18.64 19.13 -31.89
CA ALA A 74 -18.25 18.44 -33.13
C ALA A 74 -19.42 17.59 -33.67
N ASP A 75 -20.17 16.98 -32.75
CA ASP A 75 -21.35 16.17 -33.02
C ASP A 75 -22.27 16.08 -31.79
N ASP A 76 -23.55 15.78 -32.02
CA ASP A 76 -24.50 15.41 -30.97
C ASP A 76 -25.44 14.28 -31.43
N ARG A 77 -26.02 13.59 -30.46
CA ARG A 77 -27.22 12.78 -30.64
C ARG A 77 -28.37 13.73 -30.93
N TYR A 78 -29.19 13.42 -31.93
CA TYR A 78 -30.38 14.20 -32.24
C TYR A 78 -31.46 13.95 -31.18
N LEU A 79 -31.32 14.65 -30.05
CA LEU A 79 -32.17 14.60 -28.87
C LEU A 79 -32.38 16.04 -28.37
N PRO A 80 -33.47 16.30 -27.62
CA PRO A 80 -33.63 17.58 -26.93
C PRO A 80 -32.38 17.94 -26.10
N PRO A 81 -31.99 19.23 -26.03
CA PRO A 81 -30.78 19.68 -25.33
C PRO A 81 -30.66 19.30 -23.85
N ASP A 82 -31.77 18.98 -23.20
CA ASP A 82 -31.87 18.59 -21.79
C ASP A 82 -31.98 17.07 -21.59
N ALA A 83 -32.01 16.29 -22.67
CA ALA A 83 -32.05 14.83 -22.60
C ALA A 83 -30.78 14.25 -21.97
N GLU A 84 -30.91 13.16 -21.22
CA GLU A 84 -29.81 12.54 -20.45
C GLU A 84 -28.57 12.23 -21.32
N HIS A 85 -28.79 11.81 -22.56
CA HIS A 85 -27.72 11.42 -23.47
C HIS A 85 -27.27 12.55 -24.42
N SER A 86 -27.79 13.77 -24.31
CA SER A 86 -27.34 14.90 -25.13
C SER A 86 -25.93 15.36 -24.75
N ASN A 87 -25.07 15.57 -25.74
CA ASN A 87 -23.76 16.18 -25.54
C ASN A 87 -23.91 17.67 -25.19
N GLU A 88 -24.95 18.35 -25.66
CA GLU A 88 -25.26 19.72 -25.23
C GLU A 88 -25.55 19.79 -23.73
N ARG A 89 -26.39 18.89 -23.20
CA ARG A 89 -26.61 18.78 -21.75
C ARG A 89 -25.29 18.59 -21.00
N LEU A 90 -24.44 17.72 -21.52
CA LEU A 90 -23.14 17.44 -20.91
C LEU A 90 -22.28 18.71 -20.83
N VAL A 91 -22.11 19.41 -21.96
CA VAL A 91 -21.32 20.65 -22.03
C VAL A 91 -21.90 21.73 -21.11
N ARG A 92 -23.23 21.88 -21.10
CA ARG A 92 -23.90 22.82 -20.20
C ARG A 92 -23.64 22.53 -18.73
N ASN A 93 -23.68 21.27 -18.32
CA ASN A 93 -23.51 20.86 -16.93
C ASN A 93 -22.04 20.77 -16.47
N THR A 94 -21.07 20.87 -17.38
CA THR A 94 -19.65 20.69 -17.07
C THR A 94 -18.81 21.90 -17.47
N LEU A 95 -18.76 22.21 -18.77
CA LEU A 95 -17.93 23.29 -19.30
C LEU A 95 -18.57 24.67 -19.07
N LEU A 96 -19.86 24.85 -19.37
CA LEU A 96 -20.53 26.16 -19.27
C LEU A 96 -21.00 26.46 -17.83
N GLN A 97 -20.06 26.33 -16.90
CA GLN A 97 -20.24 26.54 -15.47
C GLN A 97 -19.19 27.54 -14.98
N ARG A 98 -19.42 28.13 -13.81
CA ARG A 98 -18.43 28.98 -13.11
C ARG A 98 -17.87 30.09 -14.03
N HIS A 99 -16.56 30.17 -14.26
CA HIS A 99 -15.97 31.24 -15.10
C HIS A 99 -16.47 31.18 -16.55
N ALA A 100 -16.73 29.97 -17.05
CA ALA A 100 -17.18 29.74 -18.43
C ALA A 100 -18.70 29.82 -18.63
N ALA A 101 -19.47 30.16 -17.59
CA ALA A 101 -20.93 30.27 -17.67
C ALA A 101 -21.41 31.32 -18.69
N ASN A 102 -20.61 32.35 -18.95
CA ASN A 102 -20.95 33.43 -19.89
C ASN A 102 -20.51 33.14 -21.34
N ALA A 103 -19.91 31.98 -21.63
CA ALA A 103 -19.53 31.63 -22.99
C ALA A 103 -20.76 31.44 -23.88
N ARG A 104 -20.66 31.90 -25.13
CA ARG A 104 -21.74 31.72 -26.11
C ARG A 104 -21.76 30.26 -26.55
N PHE A 105 -22.91 29.59 -26.48
CA PHE A 105 -23.06 28.23 -26.99
C PHE A 105 -23.90 28.18 -28.27
N ILE A 106 -23.41 27.48 -29.30
CA ILE A 106 -24.16 27.22 -30.53
C ILE A 106 -24.64 25.77 -30.53
N SER A 107 -25.96 25.59 -30.40
CA SER A 107 -26.60 24.29 -30.41
C SER A 107 -26.56 23.64 -31.79
N LEU A 108 -26.33 22.32 -31.83
CA LEU A 108 -26.55 21.47 -33.00
C LEU A 108 -27.96 20.87 -33.04
N TYR A 109 -28.86 21.31 -32.16
CA TYR A 109 -30.26 20.91 -32.15
C TYR A 109 -31.15 21.96 -32.80
N ALA A 110 -32.13 21.50 -33.56
CA ALA A 110 -33.27 22.27 -34.04
C ALA A 110 -34.50 21.37 -34.01
N SER A 111 -35.64 21.89 -33.57
CA SER A 111 -36.89 21.12 -33.51
C SER A 111 -37.35 20.77 -34.93
N ALA A 112 -37.36 19.49 -35.26
CA ALA A 112 -37.81 18.91 -36.52
C ALA A 112 -38.27 17.46 -36.28
N SER A 113 -38.79 16.79 -37.32
CA SER A 113 -39.27 15.41 -37.22
C SER A 113 -38.15 14.40 -36.98
N ASP A 114 -36.96 14.65 -37.53
CA ASP A 114 -35.77 13.80 -37.40
C ASP A 114 -34.49 14.61 -37.65
N ALA A 115 -33.33 13.97 -37.53
CA ALA A 115 -32.04 14.63 -37.70
C ALA A 115 -31.87 15.21 -39.12
N TYR A 116 -32.36 14.51 -40.15
CA TYR A 116 -32.21 14.93 -41.55
C TYR A 116 -33.00 16.20 -41.83
N ALA A 117 -34.23 16.30 -41.32
CA ALA A 117 -35.08 17.47 -41.44
C ALA A 117 -34.53 18.69 -40.67
N ALA A 118 -33.72 18.47 -39.63
CA ALA A 118 -33.07 19.54 -38.88
C ALA A 118 -31.84 20.15 -39.58
N VAL A 119 -31.19 19.42 -40.49
CA VAL A 119 -29.93 19.81 -41.15
C VAL A 119 -30.00 21.21 -41.77
N PRO A 120 -31.02 21.61 -42.58
CA PRO A 120 -31.04 22.93 -43.20
C PRO A 120 -31.03 24.09 -42.19
N VAL A 121 -31.75 23.93 -41.07
CA VAL A 121 -31.82 24.95 -40.00
C VAL A 121 -30.47 25.08 -39.31
N ILE A 122 -29.83 23.95 -39.00
CA ILE A 122 -28.53 23.92 -38.34
C ILE A 122 -27.44 24.42 -39.31
N ALA A 123 -27.49 24.05 -40.59
CA ALA A 123 -26.57 24.50 -41.61
C ALA A 123 -26.59 26.03 -41.74
N ASN A 124 -27.77 26.65 -41.77
CA ASN A 124 -27.91 28.10 -41.79
C ASN A 124 -27.34 28.78 -40.52
N ARG A 125 -27.42 28.12 -39.36
CA ARG A 125 -26.83 28.61 -38.11
C ARG A 125 -25.29 28.58 -38.14
N LEU A 126 -24.72 27.60 -38.85
CA LEU A 126 -23.27 27.35 -38.89
C LEU A 126 -22.55 27.99 -40.08
N SER A 127 -23.26 28.31 -41.17
CA SER A 127 -22.68 28.77 -42.45
C SER A 127 -21.88 30.06 -42.34
N ALA A 128 -22.22 30.94 -41.39
CA ALA A 128 -21.54 32.21 -41.15
C ALA A 128 -20.37 32.11 -40.15
N LEU A 129 -20.05 30.92 -39.62
CA LEU A 129 -19.00 30.79 -38.61
C LEU A 129 -17.59 30.84 -39.23
N PRO A 130 -16.66 31.60 -38.61
CA PRO A 130 -15.29 31.71 -39.10
C PRO A 130 -14.52 30.41 -38.86
N THR A 131 -13.23 30.40 -39.23
CA THR A 131 -12.30 29.33 -38.88
C THR A 131 -12.26 29.12 -37.36
N PHE A 132 -12.32 27.87 -36.90
CA PHE A 132 -12.26 27.55 -35.48
C PHE A 132 -10.84 27.66 -34.93
N ASP A 133 -10.69 28.07 -33.67
CA ASP A 133 -9.37 28.24 -33.05
C ASP A 133 -8.83 26.91 -32.52
N ALA A 134 -9.69 26.10 -31.88
CA ALA A 134 -9.37 24.76 -31.44
C ALA A 134 -10.54 23.80 -31.64
N VAL A 135 -10.25 22.58 -32.10
CA VAL A 135 -11.22 21.49 -32.25
C VAL A 135 -10.72 20.29 -31.46
N ILE A 136 -11.54 19.82 -30.51
CA ILE A 136 -11.25 18.63 -29.70
C ILE A 136 -12.10 17.47 -30.20
N LEU A 137 -11.42 16.44 -30.71
CA LEU A 137 -12.01 15.21 -31.20
C LEU A 137 -11.78 14.06 -30.21
N GLY A 138 -12.73 13.12 -30.17
CA GLY A 138 -12.58 11.81 -29.55
C GLY A 138 -12.45 10.71 -30.60
N MET A 139 -12.13 9.49 -30.17
CA MET A 139 -12.01 8.32 -31.04
C MET A 139 -12.71 7.10 -30.46
N GLY A 140 -13.57 6.46 -31.25
CA GLY A 140 -14.16 5.15 -30.98
C GLY A 140 -13.13 4.00 -31.04
N GLU A 141 -13.52 2.80 -30.65
CA GLU A 141 -12.66 1.61 -30.82
C GLU A 141 -12.60 1.12 -32.27
N ASP A 142 -13.62 1.45 -33.06
CA ASP A 142 -13.72 1.23 -34.51
C ASP A 142 -13.11 2.39 -35.33
N GLY A 143 -12.45 3.36 -34.68
CA GLY A 143 -11.83 4.52 -35.35
C GLY A 143 -12.80 5.61 -35.80
N HIS A 144 -14.08 5.57 -35.41
CA HIS A 144 -15.00 6.70 -35.66
C HIS A 144 -14.59 7.95 -34.89
N THR A 145 -14.95 9.13 -35.42
CA THR A 145 -14.80 10.42 -34.73
C THR A 145 -15.91 11.38 -35.18
N ALA A 146 -16.30 12.34 -34.34
CA ALA A 146 -17.40 13.28 -34.61
C ALA A 146 -18.67 12.59 -35.20
N SER A 147 -19.12 11.45 -34.64
CA SER A 147 -20.24 10.66 -35.22
C SER A 147 -20.14 10.28 -36.71
N LEU A 148 -18.95 10.34 -37.31
CA LEU A 148 -18.63 9.76 -38.62
C LEU A 148 -18.24 8.30 -38.39
N PHE A 149 -19.24 7.41 -38.38
CA PHE A 149 -19.03 5.97 -38.16
C PHE A 149 -18.74 5.23 -39.46
N PRO A 150 -17.85 4.21 -39.45
CA PRO A 150 -17.64 3.30 -40.58
C PRO A 150 -18.93 2.66 -41.11
N CYS A 151 -19.94 2.49 -40.24
CA CYS A 151 -21.20 1.82 -40.56
C CYS A 151 -22.29 2.74 -41.12
N CYS A 152 -22.07 4.07 -41.19
CA CYS A 152 -23.05 5.02 -41.72
C CYS A 152 -23.00 5.05 -43.26
N ALA A 153 -24.17 5.00 -43.90
CA ALA A 153 -24.26 5.18 -45.36
C ALA A 153 -23.81 6.60 -45.79
N GLU A 154 -23.98 7.59 -44.91
CA GLU A 154 -23.64 8.99 -45.17
C GLU A 154 -22.15 9.32 -44.98
N LEU A 155 -21.34 8.35 -44.53
CA LEU A 155 -19.93 8.58 -44.21
C LEU A 155 -19.15 9.19 -45.39
N ALA A 156 -19.31 8.61 -46.59
CA ALA A 156 -18.62 9.10 -47.78
C ALA A 156 -18.96 10.57 -48.08
N ALA A 157 -20.22 10.98 -47.89
CA ALA A 157 -20.66 12.36 -48.06
C ALA A 157 -20.08 13.28 -46.97
N GLY A 158 -20.00 12.83 -45.72
CA GLY A 158 -19.40 13.59 -44.62
C GLY A 158 -17.87 13.73 -44.72
N MET A 159 -17.22 12.80 -45.43
CA MET A 159 -15.76 12.75 -45.62
C MET A 159 -15.28 13.43 -46.91
N ALA A 160 -16.19 13.86 -47.79
CA ALA A 160 -15.83 14.56 -49.02
C ALA A 160 -15.26 15.96 -48.74
N ASP A 161 -14.37 16.46 -49.60
CA ASP A 161 -13.76 17.79 -49.42
C ASP A 161 -14.76 18.94 -49.70
N ASN A 162 -15.81 18.66 -50.47
CA ASN A 162 -16.93 19.56 -50.74
C ASN A 162 -18.18 19.22 -49.88
N ALA A 163 -18.00 18.48 -48.78
CA ALA A 163 -19.09 18.11 -47.89
C ALA A 163 -19.84 19.35 -47.34
N PRO A 164 -21.16 19.24 -47.08
CA PRO A 164 -21.91 20.30 -46.41
C PRO A 164 -21.32 20.59 -45.02
N VAL A 165 -21.56 21.79 -44.46
CA VAL A 165 -20.99 22.18 -43.15
C VAL A 165 -21.42 21.27 -42.00
N VAL A 166 -22.60 20.67 -42.12
CA VAL A 166 -23.21 19.76 -41.15
C VAL A 166 -24.04 18.73 -41.91
N LEU A 167 -24.12 17.52 -41.36
CA LEU A 167 -24.94 16.43 -41.90
C LEU A 167 -25.57 15.62 -40.77
N ALA A 168 -26.65 14.90 -41.11
CA ALA A 168 -27.21 13.87 -40.26
C ALA A 168 -26.60 12.52 -40.60
N THR A 169 -26.36 11.68 -39.59
CA THR A 169 -25.90 10.30 -39.78
C THR A 169 -26.74 9.33 -38.95
N SER A 170 -26.97 8.13 -39.48
CA SER A 170 -27.73 7.07 -38.80
C SER A 170 -26.85 5.83 -38.60
N PRO A 171 -26.03 5.77 -37.53
CA PRO A 171 -25.16 4.63 -37.30
C PRO A 171 -25.97 3.37 -36.97
N THR A 172 -25.60 2.23 -37.56
CA THR A 172 -26.23 0.94 -37.26
C THR A 172 -25.66 0.28 -35.99
N THR A 173 -24.49 0.74 -35.53
CA THR A 173 -23.77 0.19 -34.36
C THR A 173 -23.95 1.04 -33.10
N ALA A 174 -24.71 2.13 -33.15
CA ALA A 174 -24.93 3.02 -32.01
C ALA A 174 -26.39 3.50 -31.96
N PRO A 175 -26.94 3.78 -30.77
CA PRO A 175 -28.28 4.32 -30.65
C PRO A 175 -28.35 5.77 -31.11
N TYR A 176 -29.52 6.18 -31.58
CA TYR A 176 -29.90 7.52 -32.04
C TYR A 176 -29.24 7.98 -33.35
N GLN A 177 -30.03 8.68 -34.16
CA GLN A 177 -29.52 9.53 -35.24
C GLN A 177 -28.62 10.63 -34.67
N ARG A 178 -27.65 11.08 -35.47
CA ARG A 178 -26.65 12.08 -35.08
C ARG A 178 -26.71 13.29 -35.98
N ILE A 179 -26.33 14.44 -35.43
CA ILE A 179 -25.95 15.63 -36.18
C ILE A 179 -24.45 15.79 -36.01
N THR A 180 -23.72 15.97 -37.10
CA THR A 180 -22.26 16.08 -37.08
C THR A 180 -21.75 17.14 -38.04
N LEU A 181 -20.67 17.81 -37.65
CA LEU A 181 -19.86 18.62 -38.56
C LEU A 181 -19.08 17.71 -39.52
N SER A 182 -19.06 18.07 -40.80
CA SER A 182 -18.31 17.30 -41.80
C SER A 182 -16.80 17.41 -41.60
N LYS A 183 -16.04 16.50 -42.24
CA LYS A 183 -14.58 16.55 -42.30
C LYS A 183 -14.11 17.93 -42.79
N ALA A 184 -14.66 18.40 -43.90
CA ALA A 184 -14.31 19.68 -44.48
C ALA A 184 -14.51 20.84 -43.49
N ARG A 185 -15.61 20.82 -42.72
CA ARG A 185 -15.88 21.88 -41.73
C ARG A 185 -14.97 21.79 -40.50
N LEU A 186 -14.67 20.60 -40.01
CA LEU A 186 -13.75 20.41 -38.88
C LEU A 186 -12.30 20.80 -39.24
N LEU A 187 -11.90 20.60 -40.51
CA LEU A 187 -10.60 21.06 -41.03
C LEU A 187 -10.55 22.57 -41.32
N GLN A 188 -11.67 23.29 -41.24
CA GLN A 188 -11.65 24.76 -41.18
C GLN A 188 -11.34 25.21 -39.75
N SER A 189 -10.16 24.83 -39.25
CA SER A 189 -9.67 25.12 -37.91
C SER A 189 -8.18 25.48 -37.92
N ARG A 190 -7.71 26.12 -36.85
CA ARG A 190 -6.29 26.46 -36.64
C ARG A 190 -5.52 25.35 -35.96
N GLN A 191 -6.19 24.60 -35.10
CA GLN A 191 -5.58 23.52 -34.33
C GLN A 191 -6.60 22.40 -34.08
N LEU A 192 -6.18 21.16 -34.37
CA LEU A 192 -6.90 19.94 -34.00
C LEU A 192 -6.24 19.28 -32.79
N PHE A 193 -7.08 18.71 -31.93
CA PHE A 193 -6.70 17.87 -30.81
C PHE A 193 -7.45 16.53 -30.87
N LEU A 194 -6.75 15.44 -30.56
CA LEU A 194 -7.36 14.13 -30.31
C LEU A 194 -7.14 13.75 -28.86
N HIS A 195 -8.21 13.70 -28.07
CA HIS A 195 -8.16 13.43 -26.63
C HIS A 195 -8.43 11.95 -26.34
N LEU A 196 -7.39 11.22 -25.92
CA LEU A 196 -7.42 9.77 -25.69
C LEU A 196 -7.07 9.42 -24.24
N VAL A 197 -7.90 8.62 -23.58
CA VAL A 197 -7.63 8.09 -22.23
C VAL A 197 -7.96 6.59 -22.18
N GLY A 198 -7.02 5.82 -21.62
CA GLY A 198 -7.12 4.38 -21.41
C GLY A 198 -6.19 3.58 -22.32
N SER A 199 -5.61 2.51 -21.79
CA SER A 199 -4.61 1.65 -22.44
C SER A 199 -5.02 1.14 -23.83
N ASN A 200 -6.29 0.75 -24.02
CA ASN A 200 -6.78 0.26 -25.31
C ASN A 200 -6.73 1.32 -26.43
N LYS A 201 -6.75 2.62 -26.09
CA LYS A 201 -6.81 3.70 -27.09
C LYS A 201 -5.50 3.86 -27.87
N LEU A 202 -4.36 3.50 -27.29
CA LEU A 202 -3.08 3.57 -27.99
C LEU A 202 -3.01 2.54 -29.11
N ALA A 203 -3.46 1.31 -28.87
CA ALA A 203 -3.49 0.26 -29.90
C ALA A 203 -4.39 0.65 -31.09
N VAL A 204 -5.55 1.26 -30.84
CA VAL A 204 -6.45 1.75 -31.90
C VAL A 204 -5.82 2.93 -32.66
N LEU A 205 -5.08 3.80 -31.98
CA LEU A 205 -4.35 4.89 -32.63
C LEU A 205 -3.25 4.35 -33.55
N GLU A 206 -2.46 3.39 -33.08
CA GLU A 206 -1.41 2.73 -33.88
C GLU A 206 -2.02 2.03 -35.11
N GLN A 207 -3.15 1.34 -34.94
CA GLN A 207 -3.89 0.73 -36.04
C GLN A 207 -4.42 1.77 -37.05
N ALA A 208 -4.89 2.92 -36.57
CA ALA A 208 -5.31 4.01 -37.42
C ALA A 208 -4.14 4.56 -38.24
N GLN A 209 -2.99 4.79 -37.61
CA GLN A 209 -1.77 5.31 -38.26
C GLN A 209 -1.18 4.36 -39.30
N ALA A 210 -1.30 3.04 -39.10
CA ALA A 210 -0.71 2.03 -39.98
C ALA A 210 -1.46 1.84 -41.32
N GLY A 211 -2.75 2.21 -41.41
CA GLY A 211 -3.56 1.99 -42.61
C GLY A 211 -3.99 3.28 -43.32
N THR A 212 -4.45 3.17 -44.56
CA THR A 212 -4.78 4.32 -45.44
C THR A 212 -6.27 4.49 -45.75
N ASP A 213 -7.09 3.46 -45.55
CA ASP A 213 -8.52 3.52 -45.86
C ASP A 213 -9.27 4.39 -44.84
N GLN A 214 -9.67 5.59 -45.27
CA GLN A 214 -10.38 6.57 -44.44
C GLN A 214 -11.84 6.19 -44.17
N LEU A 215 -12.46 5.31 -44.96
CA LEU A 215 -13.83 4.87 -44.70
C LEU A 215 -13.86 3.73 -43.68
N ALA A 216 -12.82 2.90 -43.65
CA ALA A 216 -12.66 1.87 -42.62
C ALA A 216 -12.39 2.45 -41.22
N MET A 217 -11.63 3.55 -41.12
CA MET A 217 -11.37 4.27 -39.87
C MET A 217 -11.36 5.79 -40.12
N PRO A 218 -12.51 6.49 -39.96
CA PRO A 218 -12.66 7.92 -40.28
C PRO A 218 -11.64 8.86 -39.64
N ILE A 219 -11.14 8.53 -38.44
CA ILE A 219 -10.08 9.31 -37.78
C ILE A 219 -8.79 9.45 -38.63
N ARG A 220 -8.53 8.51 -39.55
CA ARG A 220 -7.37 8.55 -40.47
C ARG A 220 -7.31 9.83 -41.27
N ALA A 221 -8.45 10.34 -41.72
CA ALA A 221 -8.47 11.56 -42.54
C ALA A 221 -7.97 12.78 -41.76
N PHE A 222 -8.14 12.80 -40.44
CA PHE A 222 -7.62 13.86 -39.57
C PHE A 222 -6.14 13.64 -39.22
N LEU A 223 -5.74 12.38 -39.01
CA LEU A 223 -4.34 12.01 -38.70
C LEU A 223 -3.38 12.19 -39.89
N GLN A 224 -3.88 12.03 -41.12
CA GLN A 224 -3.06 11.99 -42.35
C GLN A 224 -3.02 13.32 -43.11
N GLN A 225 -3.96 14.23 -42.86
CA GLN A 225 -3.95 15.55 -43.48
C GLN A 225 -2.82 16.41 -42.89
N THR A 226 -2.34 17.38 -43.67
CA THR A 226 -1.25 18.30 -43.30
C THR A 226 -1.65 19.77 -43.32
N ALA A 227 -2.93 20.06 -43.60
CA ALA A 227 -3.46 21.41 -43.73
C ALA A 227 -3.65 22.09 -42.37
N VAL A 228 -4.01 21.32 -41.33
CA VAL A 228 -4.21 21.80 -39.96
C VAL A 228 -3.30 21.02 -39.01
N PRO A 229 -2.53 21.69 -38.14
CA PRO A 229 -1.78 21.03 -37.09
C PRO A 229 -2.68 20.13 -36.22
N MET A 230 -2.20 18.92 -35.93
CA MET A 230 -2.92 17.95 -35.09
C MET A 230 -2.04 17.48 -33.93
N VAL A 231 -2.57 17.58 -32.70
CA VAL A 231 -1.94 17.07 -31.49
C VAL A 231 -2.78 15.93 -30.93
N VAL A 232 -2.18 14.76 -30.76
CA VAL A 232 -2.79 13.64 -30.02
C VAL A 232 -2.33 13.73 -28.57
N ILE A 233 -3.29 13.86 -27.66
CA ILE A 233 -3.05 13.97 -26.23
C ILE A 233 -3.55 12.69 -25.58
N TYR A 234 -2.64 11.92 -24.98
CA TYR A 234 -2.90 10.53 -24.55
C TYR A 234 -2.45 10.24 -23.11
N SER A 235 -3.26 9.49 -22.37
CA SER A 235 -2.85 8.86 -21.10
C SER A 235 -3.34 7.41 -20.98
N PRO A 236 -2.52 6.47 -20.46
CA PRO A 236 -2.88 5.05 -20.36
C PRO A 236 -3.86 4.74 -19.23
N SER A 237 -3.97 5.60 -18.20
CA SER A 237 -4.81 5.36 -17.03
C SER A 237 -5.99 6.33 -16.94
N LYS A 238 -7.18 5.79 -16.63
CA LYS A 238 -8.33 6.59 -16.19
C LYS A 238 -8.02 7.15 -14.79
N ARG A 239 -8.65 8.26 -14.41
CA ARG A 239 -8.53 8.88 -13.07
C ARG A 239 -8.57 7.79 -12.00
N LEU A 240 -7.46 7.62 -11.28
CA LEU A 240 -7.37 6.75 -10.11
C LEU A 240 -8.18 7.41 -8.99
N THR A 241 -9.49 7.17 -8.97
CA THR A 241 -10.28 7.50 -7.78
C THR A 241 -9.95 6.49 -6.70
N MET A 242 -9.31 6.97 -5.63
CA MET A 242 -9.08 6.20 -4.41
C MET A 242 -10.36 5.51 -3.97
N ASN A 243 -10.24 4.27 -3.50
CA ASN A 243 -11.35 3.52 -2.94
C ASN A 243 -11.97 4.34 -1.77
N PRO A 244 -13.29 4.58 -1.77
CA PRO A 244 -13.93 5.43 -0.76
C PRO A 244 -13.73 4.97 0.68
N VAL A 245 -13.61 3.67 0.92
CA VAL A 245 -13.36 3.13 2.27
C VAL A 245 -11.93 3.44 2.70
N ILE A 246 -10.95 3.21 1.83
CA ILE A 246 -9.53 3.52 2.10
C ILE A 246 -9.38 5.01 2.40
N GLN A 247 -9.98 5.87 1.59
CA GLN A 247 -9.95 7.32 1.81
C GLN A 247 -10.61 7.71 3.13
N ARG A 248 -11.82 7.21 3.41
CA ARG A 248 -12.56 7.52 4.65
C ARG A 248 -11.80 7.08 5.91
N VAL A 249 -11.22 5.89 5.92
CA VAL A 249 -10.41 5.41 7.07
C VAL A 249 -9.16 6.28 7.23
N THR A 250 -8.51 6.66 6.12
CA THR A 250 -7.35 7.56 6.15
C THR A 250 -7.72 8.91 6.77
N ASP A 251 -8.82 9.52 6.32
CA ASP A 251 -9.30 10.81 6.81
C ASP A 251 -9.67 10.72 8.31
N ARG A 252 -10.27 9.60 8.74
CA ARG A 252 -10.58 9.35 10.15
C ARG A 252 -9.31 9.26 11.01
N ILE A 253 -8.28 8.56 10.55
CA ILE A 253 -6.99 8.48 11.25
C ILE A 253 -6.37 9.88 11.33
N ILE A 254 -6.39 10.65 10.24
CA ILE A 254 -5.87 12.04 10.22
C ILE A 254 -6.62 12.90 11.25
N ALA A 255 -7.95 12.88 11.23
CA ALA A 255 -8.78 13.68 12.13
C ALA A 255 -8.50 13.34 13.60
N ARG A 256 -8.52 12.03 13.93
CA ARG A 256 -8.26 11.52 15.29
C ARG A 256 -6.84 11.83 15.79
N SER A 257 -5.89 11.94 14.87
CA SER A 257 -4.46 12.14 15.19
C SER A 257 -4.00 13.59 15.07
N SER A 258 -4.87 14.53 14.72
CA SER A 258 -4.50 15.91 14.39
C SER A 258 -3.62 16.58 15.47
N LYS A 259 -4.02 16.47 16.74
CA LYS A 259 -3.27 17.03 17.89
C LYS A 259 -1.93 16.34 18.12
N SER A 260 -1.92 15.00 18.25
CA SER A 260 -0.72 14.21 18.52
C SER A 260 0.30 14.36 17.38
N ARG A 261 -0.17 14.36 16.13
CA ARG A 261 0.68 14.54 14.94
C ARG A 261 1.28 15.94 14.86
N ALA A 262 0.53 16.99 15.18
CA ALA A 262 1.06 18.35 15.22
C ALA A 262 2.17 18.50 16.27
N ILE A 263 1.97 17.94 17.47
CA ILE A 263 2.99 17.94 18.54
C ILE A 263 4.24 17.19 18.10
N TYR A 264 4.06 16.00 17.50
CA TYR A 264 5.16 15.22 16.95
C TYR A 264 5.96 16.05 15.93
N LEU A 265 5.31 16.61 14.90
CA LEU A 265 5.99 17.38 13.86
C LEU A 265 6.71 18.63 14.40
N ASN A 266 6.15 19.30 15.42
CA ASN A 266 6.82 20.42 16.08
C ASN A 266 8.12 19.98 16.78
N ARG A 267 8.08 18.87 17.54
CA ARG A 267 9.27 18.29 18.18
C ARG A 267 10.35 17.92 17.15
N LEU A 268 9.94 17.43 15.98
CA LEU A 268 10.86 17.09 14.89
C LEU A 268 11.55 18.34 14.33
N GLU A 269 10.80 19.41 14.11
CA GLU A 269 11.35 20.67 13.61
C GLU A 269 12.29 21.32 14.64
N GLU A 270 11.96 21.25 15.93
CA GLU A 270 12.86 21.67 17.01
C GLU A 270 14.16 20.87 17.04
N ALA A 271 14.08 19.54 16.89
CA ALA A 271 15.25 18.67 16.86
C ALA A 271 16.11 18.92 15.62
N ARG A 272 15.49 19.07 14.44
CA ARG A 272 16.18 19.42 13.18
C ARG A 272 16.97 20.71 13.31
N ARG A 273 16.37 21.78 13.85
CA ARG A 273 17.03 23.09 14.01
C ARG A 273 18.23 23.08 14.94
N LYS A 274 18.19 22.23 15.98
CA LYS A 274 19.35 22.01 16.85
C LYS A 274 20.48 21.31 16.09
N GLY A 275 20.12 20.49 15.09
CA GLY A 275 21.04 19.72 14.27
C GLY A 275 21.84 18.69 15.07
N PRO A 276 22.71 17.91 14.40
CA PRO A 276 23.69 17.11 15.11
C PRO A 276 24.66 18.02 15.85
N HIS A 277 24.99 17.68 17.10
CA HIS A 277 25.82 18.55 17.94
C HIS A 277 27.29 18.65 17.53
N ARG A 278 27.70 18.12 16.37
CA ARG A 278 29.10 18.09 15.93
C ARG A 278 29.80 19.46 15.95
N GLY A 279 29.07 20.55 15.65
CA GLY A 279 29.60 21.93 15.72
C GLY A 279 29.54 22.61 17.10
N ALA A 280 28.78 22.04 18.05
CA ALA A 280 28.58 22.57 19.40
C ALA A 280 29.22 21.70 20.51
N LEU A 281 29.72 20.50 20.17
CA LEU A 281 30.46 19.63 21.08
C LEU A 281 31.79 20.28 21.47
N SER A 282 32.19 20.11 22.73
CA SER A 282 33.55 20.45 23.16
C SER A 282 34.56 19.66 22.32
N CYS A 283 35.77 20.21 22.10
CA CYS A 283 36.82 19.55 21.33
C CYS A 283 37.11 18.12 21.84
N GLY A 284 36.93 17.88 23.15
CA GLY A 284 37.03 16.55 23.75
C GLY A 284 35.93 15.58 23.27
N ASN A 285 34.66 15.98 23.34
CA ASN A 285 33.55 15.10 22.95
C ASN A 285 33.59 14.75 21.45
N LEU A 286 33.90 15.73 20.60
CA LEU A 286 34.04 15.49 19.16
C LEU A 286 35.25 14.57 18.87
N ALA A 287 36.35 14.72 19.61
CA ALA A 287 37.51 13.84 19.48
C ALA A 287 37.20 12.38 19.87
N HIS A 288 36.41 12.16 20.92
CA HIS A 288 35.95 10.81 21.30
C HIS A 288 35.13 10.15 20.18
N GLY A 289 34.23 10.91 19.54
CA GLY A 289 33.33 10.39 18.52
C GLY A 289 33.99 9.92 17.23
N PHE A 290 35.15 10.47 16.85
CA PHE A 290 35.90 10.07 15.65
C PHE A 290 37.27 9.45 15.94
N ALA A 291 37.63 9.20 17.19
CA ALA A 291 39.00 8.80 17.56
C ALA A 291 39.49 7.56 16.79
N ALA A 292 38.60 6.60 16.58
CA ALA A 292 38.86 5.35 15.87
C ALA A 292 38.73 5.45 14.33
N CYS A 293 38.31 6.61 13.81
CA CYS A 293 38.22 6.85 12.37
C CYS A 293 39.62 7.06 11.75
N ASN A 294 39.73 6.84 10.44
CA ASN A 294 40.96 7.15 9.71
C ASN A 294 41.17 8.67 9.56
N ALA A 295 42.35 9.09 9.09
CA ALA A 295 42.70 10.52 9.01
C ALA A 295 41.75 11.33 8.11
N SER A 296 41.27 10.76 7.00
CA SER A 296 40.32 11.42 6.09
C SER A 296 38.96 11.60 6.77
N GLU A 297 38.42 10.54 7.35
CA GLU A 297 37.14 10.57 8.06
C GLU A 297 37.16 11.57 9.23
N LYS A 298 38.27 11.66 9.97
CA LYS A 298 38.45 12.66 11.03
C LYS A 298 38.38 14.09 10.48
N SER A 299 38.96 14.34 9.31
CA SER A 299 38.87 15.63 8.64
C SER A 299 37.44 15.93 8.20
N ASP A 300 36.77 14.95 7.58
CA ASP A 300 35.41 15.09 7.08
C ASP A 300 34.41 15.39 8.20
N LEU A 301 34.48 14.64 9.31
CA LEU A 301 33.60 14.83 10.47
C LEU A 301 33.81 16.16 11.20
N ARG A 302 35.00 16.77 11.09
CA ARG A 302 35.27 18.13 11.61
C ARG A 302 34.68 19.23 10.75
N SER A 303 34.55 18.99 9.44
CA SER A 303 34.13 20.01 8.49
C SER A 303 32.64 20.36 8.58
N LEU A 304 31.80 19.53 9.23
CA LEU A 304 30.34 19.62 9.31
C LEU A 304 29.59 19.63 7.97
N THR A 305 30.31 19.66 6.84
CA THR A 305 29.74 19.66 5.48
C THR A 305 29.49 18.25 4.94
N LYS A 306 29.93 17.22 5.68
CA LYS A 306 29.79 15.81 5.30
C LYS A 306 28.80 15.10 6.22
N ALA A 307 27.95 14.26 5.64
CA ALA A 307 27.01 13.45 6.40
C ALA A 307 27.74 12.37 7.19
N ASN A 308 27.28 12.11 8.41
CA ASN A 308 27.65 10.97 9.22
C ASN A 308 26.44 10.05 9.39
N ILE A 309 26.54 8.84 8.86
CA ILE A 309 25.44 7.88 8.80
C ILE A 309 25.59 6.84 9.91
N ALA A 310 24.58 6.75 10.77
CA ALA A 310 24.49 5.71 11.79
C ALA A 310 24.22 4.33 11.15
N ILE A 311 24.92 3.30 11.64
CA ILE A 311 24.56 1.90 11.39
C ILE A 311 24.05 1.32 12.71
N ILE A 312 22.77 0.98 12.76
CA ILE A 312 22.16 0.23 13.87
C ILE A 312 21.92 -1.19 13.39
N SER A 313 22.57 -2.16 14.04
CA SER A 313 22.54 -3.54 13.58
C SER A 313 22.04 -4.50 14.64
N SER A 314 21.22 -5.44 14.19
CA SER A 314 20.78 -6.60 14.96
C SER A 314 21.57 -7.85 14.59
N TYR A 315 22.85 -7.72 14.22
CA TYR A 315 23.72 -8.85 13.92
C TYR A 315 23.74 -9.86 15.08
N ASN A 316 23.57 -11.13 14.72
CA ASN A 316 23.69 -12.26 15.64
C ASN A 316 24.11 -13.50 14.84
N ASP A 317 25.22 -14.10 15.23
CA ASP A 317 25.83 -15.24 14.53
C ASP A 317 24.96 -16.51 14.59
N MET A 318 24.27 -16.74 15.71
CA MET A 318 23.40 -17.90 15.92
C MET A 318 22.12 -17.82 15.09
N LEU A 319 21.62 -16.61 14.81
CA LEU A 319 20.32 -16.42 14.19
C LEU A 319 20.46 -16.30 12.68
N SER A 320 20.00 -17.32 11.94
CA SER A 320 20.13 -17.41 10.47
C SER A 320 19.73 -16.12 9.74
N ALA A 321 18.66 -15.46 10.17
CA ALA A 321 18.17 -14.23 9.54
C ALA A 321 19.15 -13.06 9.70
N HIS A 322 19.87 -13.00 10.83
CA HIS A 322 20.69 -11.85 11.23
C HIS A 322 22.19 -12.07 11.05
N GLN A 323 22.63 -13.32 10.92
CA GLN A 323 24.02 -13.66 10.64
C GLN A 323 24.56 -12.96 9.37
N PRO A 324 23.80 -12.79 8.26
CA PRO A 324 24.29 -12.06 7.08
C PRO A 324 24.78 -10.64 7.37
N TYR A 325 24.28 -9.98 8.43
CA TYR A 325 24.70 -8.62 8.78
C TYR A 325 26.15 -8.50 9.26
N GLN A 326 26.88 -9.60 9.45
CA GLN A 326 28.30 -9.60 9.80
C GLN A 326 29.13 -8.68 8.88
N PHE A 327 28.88 -8.76 7.57
CA PHE A 327 29.69 -8.09 6.55
C PHE A 327 29.12 -6.75 6.07
N TYR A 328 27.87 -6.45 6.43
CA TYR A 328 27.17 -5.26 5.92
C TYR A 328 27.82 -3.94 6.34
N PRO A 329 28.30 -3.76 7.59
CA PRO A 329 28.93 -2.52 7.99
C PRO A 329 30.12 -2.11 7.11
N GLU A 330 30.93 -3.06 6.65
CA GLU A 330 32.06 -2.76 5.76
C GLU A 330 31.60 -2.32 4.36
N ILE A 331 30.63 -3.05 3.79
CA ILE A 331 30.02 -2.71 2.49
C ILE A 331 29.42 -1.30 2.53
N ILE A 332 28.68 -1.00 3.60
CA ILE A 332 28.03 0.29 3.85
C ILE A 332 29.06 1.40 3.97
N LYS A 333 30.05 1.25 4.87
CA LYS A 333 31.09 2.27 5.09
C LYS A 333 31.81 2.63 3.80
N LYS A 334 32.16 1.63 3.00
CA LYS A 334 32.79 1.83 1.69
C LYS A 334 31.86 2.62 0.74
N ALA A 335 30.59 2.23 0.62
CA ALA A 335 29.64 2.90 -0.27
C ALA A 335 29.34 4.36 0.13
N VAL A 336 29.29 4.65 1.44
CA VAL A 336 29.12 6.00 1.97
C VAL A 336 30.37 6.86 1.74
N ALA A 337 31.57 6.28 1.92
CA ALA A 337 32.83 6.96 1.64
C ALA A 337 32.99 7.31 0.14
N GLU A 338 32.53 6.45 -0.77
CA GLU A 338 32.55 6.69 -2.23
C GLU A 338 31.74 7.94 -2.65
N VAL A 339 30.80 8.40 -1.82
CA VAL A 339 30.02 9.64 -2.04
C VAL A 339 30.47 10.78 -1.12
N GLY A 340 31.66 10.66 -0.51
CA GLY A 340 32.30 11.69 0.29
C GLY A 340 31.62 11.94 1.64
N SER A 341 30.98 10.93 2.23
CA SER A 341 30.37 10.96 3.56
C SER A 341 31.02 9.91 4.47
N VAL A 342 30.67 9.90 5.76
CA VAL A 342 31.17 8.93 6.74
C VAL A 342 30.04 8.07 7.26
N ALA A 343 30.29 6.80 7.57
CA ALA A 343 29.35 5.95 8.29
C ALA A 343 30.03 5.33 9.52
N GLN A 344 29.31 5.29 10.63
CA GLN A 344 29.80 4.72 11.87
C GLN A 344 28.81 3.70 12.43
N PHE A 345 29.35 2.64 13.03
CA PHE A 345 28.52 1.67 13.74
C PHE A 345 28.08 2.30 15.06
N ALA A 346 26.82 2.72 15.12
CA ALA A 346 26.28 3.52 16.22
C ALA A 346 25.84 2.64 17.40
N GLY A 347 25.39 1.40 17.13
CA GLY A 347 24.95 0.51 18.18
C GLY A 347 24.49 -0.84 17.68
N GLY A 348 24.69 -1.86 18.52
CA GLY A 348 24.07 -3.16 18.38
C GLY A 348 22.75 -3.21 19.14
N VAL A 349 21.73 -3.83 18.56
CA VAL A 349 20.47 -4.13 19.26
C VAL A 349 20.32 -5.64 19.42
N ALA A 350 19.61 -6.05 20.47
CA ALA A 350 19.33 -7.46 20.69
C ALA A 350 18.56 -8.06 19.50
N ALA A 351 18.97 -9.26 19.09
CA ALA A 351 18.24 -10.03 18.10
C ALA A 351 17.66 -11.27 18.79
N MET A 352 16.36 -11.28 18.98
CA MET A 352 15.62 -12.44 19.47
C MET A 352 14.94 -13.14 18.29
N CYS A 353 15.01 -14.47 18.28
CA CYS A 353 14.29 -15.30 17.32
C CYS A 353 13.16 -16.05 18.02
N ASP A 354 11.95 -15.90 17.52
CA ASP A 354 10.81 -16.64 18.05
C ASP A 354 10.96 -18.15 17.77
N GLY A 355 11.50 -18.55 16.61
CA GLY A 355 11.86 -19.94 16.32
C GLY A 355 12.87 -20.53 17.33
N VAL A 356 13.70 -19.65 17.92
CA VAL A 356 14.51 -19.80 19.14
C VAL A 356 13.79 -20.45 20.33
N THR A 357 12.73 -19.75 20.69
CA THR A 357 12.23 -19.65 22.06
C THR A 357 10.79 -20.16 22.16
N GLN A 358 10.15 -20.50 21.05
CA GLN A 358 8.79 -21.03 20.99
C GLN A 358 8.58 -22.21 21.93
N GLY A 359 7.56 -22.09 22.79
CA GLY A 359 7.22 -23.12 23.78
C GLY A 359 8.18 -23.21 24.98
N GLN A 360 9.11 -22.26 25.13
CA GLN A 360 10.05 -22.13 26.24
C GLN A 360 9.81 -20.82 27.03
N PRO A 361 10.25 -20.73 28.30
CA PRO A 361 10.05 -19.52 29.13
C PRO A 361 10.61 -18.23 28.51
N GLY A 362 11.65 -18.31 27.69
CA GLY A 362 12.23 -17.15 26.99
C GLY A 362 11.23 -16.44 26.05
N MET A 363 10.18 -17.12 25.59
CA MET A 363 9.14 -16.51 24.73
C MET A 363 8.37 -15.38 25.43
N GLU A 364 8.33 -15.39 26.77
CA GLU A 364 7.71 -14.32 27.58
C GLU A 364 8.46 -12.98 27.48
N LEU A 365 9.71 -13.00 26.97
CA LEU A 365 10.48 -11.80 26.66
C LEU A 365 10.34 -11.35 25.20
N SER A 366 9.68 -12.14 24.35
CA SER A 366 9.58 -11.88 22.91
C SER A 366 8.97 -10.51 22.63
N LEU A 367 7.75 -10.23 23.10
CA LEU A 367 7.12 -8.96 22.80
C LEU A 367 7.87 -7.77 23.42
N ILE A 368 8.29 -7.92 24.68
CA ILE A 368 9.04 -6.90 25.42
C ILE A 368 10.38 -6.58 24.74
N SER A 369 11.00 -7.55 24.06
CA SER A 369 12.24 -7.32 23.32
C SER A 369 12.10 -6.23 22.26
N ARG A 370 10.90 -6.03 21.66
CA ARG A 370 10.63 -4.93 20.72
C ARG A 370 10.95 -3.58 21.36
N ASP A 371 10.47 -3.37 22.58
CA ASP A 371 10.60 -2.11 23.30
C ASP A 371 12.04 -1.93 23.76
N ASN A 372 12.69 -3.01 24.22
CA ASN A 372 14.12 -2.99 24.56
C ASN A 372 15.01 -2.68 23.34
N ILE A 373 14.66 -3.19 22.15
CA ILE A 373 15.36 -2.89 20.89
C ILE A 373 15.21 -1.40 20.56
N ALA A 374 14.01 -0.84 20.73
CA ALA A 374 13.79 0.59 20.52
C ALA A 374 14.64 1.43 21.48
N MET A 375 14.69 1.06 22.76
CA MET A 375 15.54 1.72 23.77
C MET A 375 17.02 1.60 23.44
N ALA A 376 17.50 0.42 23.04
CA ALA A 376 18.91 0.19 22.69
C ALA A 376 19.33 0.99 21.45
N ALA A 377 18.49 1.01 20.40
CA ALA A 377 18.73 1.83 19.22
C ALA A 377 18.72 3.32 19.57
N ALA A 378 17.80 3.76 20.45
CA ALA A 378 17.76 5.13 20.93
C ALA A 378 19.05 5.54 21.67
N ILE A 379 19.62 4.65 22.50
CA ILE A 379 20.91 4.88 23.15
C ILE A 379 22.01 5.08 22.11
N GLY A 380 22.10 4.22 21.09
CA GLY A 380 23.10 4.36 20.02
C GLY A 380 22.95 5.66 19.21
N LEU A 381 21.72 6.07 18.92
CA LEU A 381 21.43 7.31 18.19
C LEU A 381 21.64 8.57 19.06
N SER A 382 21.48 8.45 20.38
CA SER A 382 21.58 9.58 21.34
C SER A 382 22.95 10.21 21.43
N HIS A 383 23.99 9.58 20.86
CA HIS A 383 25.29 10.22 20.66
C HIS A 383 25.18 11.53 19.86
N ASN A 384 24.09 11.74 19.12
CA ASN A 384 23.75 12.96 18.40
C ASN A 384 24.88 13.47 17.47
N MET A 385 25.50 12.52 16.78
CA MET A 385 26.58 12.76 15.81
C MET A 385 26.16 12.48 14.36
N PHE A 386 24.92 12.08 14.13
CA PHE A 386 24.47 11.48 12.88
C PHE A 386 23.50 12.40 12.13
N ASP A 387 23.60 12.42 10.80
CA ASP A 387 22.71 13.16 9.90
C ASP A 387 21.64 12.25 9.26
N GLY A 388 21.71 10.95 9.53
CA GLY A 388 20.83 9.90 9.02
C GLY A 388 21.27 8.53 9.48
N GLY A 389 20.55 7.46 9.11
CA GLY A 389 20.94 6.11 9.50
C GLY A 389 20.40 4.97 8.66
N LEU A 390 21.02 3.80 8.83
CA LEU A 390 20.61 2.53 8.24
C LEU A 390 20.18 1.58 9.36
N MET A 391 18.97 1.05 9.23
CA MET A 391 18.38 0.12 10.18
C MET A 391 18.49 -1.31 9.63
N LEU A 392 19.35 -2.12 10.25
CA LEU A 392 19.61 -3.50 9.84
C LEU A 392 18.85 -4.47 10.78
N GLY A 393 17.64 -4.87 10.40
CA GLY A 393 16.82 -5.78 11.20
C GLY A 393 15.69 -6.47 10.43
N ILE A 394 15.31 -7.66 10.91
CA ILE A 394 14.47 -8.60 10.15
C ILE A 394 13.40 -9.30 10.98
N CYS A 395 13.80 -10.06 12.02
CA CYS A 395 12.87 -10.88 12.79
C CYS A 395 11.72 -10.05 13.41
N ASP A 396 10.68 -10.78 13.82
CA ASP A 396 9.36 -10.29 14.22
C ASP A 396 9.39 -8.98 15.02
N LYS A 397 10.16 -8.94 16.12
CA LYS A 397 10.16 -7.84 17.10
C LYS A 397 11.17 -6.74 16.78
N ILE A 398 12.12 -7.05 15.89
CA ILE A 398 13.28 -6.20 15.65
C ILE A 398 12.91 -5.04 14.73
N VAL A 399 12.26 -5.32 13.60
CA VAL A 399 11.81 -4.26 12.68
C VAL A 399 10.91 -3.23 13.36
N PRO A 400 9.84 -3.61 14.08
CA PRO A 400 9.03 -2.63 14.77
C PRO A 400 9.79 -1.90 15.89
N GLY A 401 10.70 -2.56 16.61
CA GLY A 401 11.57 -1.88 17.59
C GLY A 401 12.47 -0.82 16.95
N LEU A 402 13.08 -1.14 15.81
CA LEU A 402 13.89 -0.19 15.03
C LEU A 402 13.05 0.96 14.47
N LEU A 403 11.80 0.70 14.04
CA LEU A 403 10.86 1.74 13.60
C LEU A 403 10.50 2.69 14.75
N LEU A 404 10.20 2.17 15.94
CA LEU A 404 9.92 3.00 17.13
C LEU A 404 11.11 3.93 17.45
N ALA A 405 12.34 3.42 17.38
CA ALA A 405 13.55 4.23 17.57
C ALA A 405 13.72 5.27 16.44
N ALA A 406 13.63 4.85 15.18
CA ALA A 406 13.77 5.75 14.03
C ALA A 406 12.76 6.91 14.10
N LEU A 407 11.51 6.63 14.46
CA LEU A 407 10.45 7.63 14.60
C LEU A 407 10.65 8.54 15.82
N SER A 408 11.25 8.04 16.90
CA SER A 408 11.65 8.88 18.04
C SER A 408 12.74 9.90 17.63
N PHE A 409 13.63 9.50 16.73
CA PHE A 409 14.60 10.37 16.06
C PHE A 409 14.08 10.86 14.69
N GLY A 410 12.77 11.08 14.60
CA GLY A 410 12.06 11.24 13.33
C GLY A 410 12.47 12.42 12.46
N HIS A 411 13.33 13.32 12.96
CA HIS A 411 13.95 14.42 12.22
C HIS A 411 15.14 13.98 11.36
N LEU A 412 15.62 12.73 11.51
CA LEU A 412 16.66 12.15 10.69
C LEU A 412 16.06 11.28 9.57
N PRO A 413 16.68 11.22 8.38
CA PRO A 413 16.35 10.22 7.37
C PRO A 413 16.85 8.83 7.80
N PHE A 414 16.06 7.81 7.53
CA PHE A 414 16.45 6.42 7.74
C PHE A 414 16.04 5.56 6.55
N VAL A 415 16.91 4.61 6.18
CA VAL A 415 16.60 3.55 5.21
C VAL A 415 16.73 2.20 5.91
N PHE A 416 15.72 1.35 5.77
CA PHE A 416 15.75 -0.01 6.30
C PHE A 416 16.40 -0.94 5.27
N VAL A 417 17.26 -1.84 5.72
CA VAL A 417 18.05 -2.70 4.83
C VAL A 417 17.78 -4.18 5.13
N PRO A 418 16.95 -4.85 4.30
CA PRO A 418 16.68 -6.28 4.45
C PRO A 418 17.93 -7.11 4.13
N ALA A 419 18.11 -8.25 4.81
CA ALA A 419 19.09 -9.26 4.37
C ALA A 419 18.51 -10.23 3.33
N GLY A 420 17.21 -10.50 3.42
CA GLY A 420 16.49 -11.43 2.54
C GLY A 420 16.15 -12.78 3.18
N PRO A 421 15.30 -13.58 2.52
CA PRO A 421 14.96 -14.93 2.94
C PRO A 421 16.06 -15.92 2.54
N MET A 422 16.14 -17.03 3.28
CA MET A 422 16.90 -18.19 2.84
C MET A 422 16.28 -18.77 1.55
N PRO A 423 17.03 -19.50 0.71
CA PRO A 423 16.47 -20.23 -0.42
C PRO A 423 15.40 -21.25 0.00
N SER A 424 14.59 -21.70 -0.95
CA SER A 424 13.56 -22.72 -0.70
C SER A 424 14.19 -24.05 -0.28
N GLY A 425 13.71 -24.61 0.84
CA GLY A 425 14.11 -25.92 1.37
C GLY A 425 13.10 -27.01 1.02
N ILE A 426 12.88 -27.96 1.94
CA ILE A 426 11.84 -28.99 1.76
C ILE A 426 10.43 -28.37 1.65
N PRO A 427 9.48 -29.05 0.97
CA PRO A 427 8.10 -28.57 0.88
C PRO A 427 7.45 -28.37 2.25
N ASN A 428 6.77 -27.23 2.44
CA ASN A 428 6.10 -26.90 3.71
C ASN A 428 5.04 -27.93 4.13
N LYS A 429 4.38 -28.59 3.16
CA LYS A 429 3.44 -29.69 3.42
C LYS A 429 4.10 -30.86 4.14
N GLU A 430 5.32 -31.20 3.73
CA GLU A 430 6.07 -32.30 4.32
C GLU A 430 6.50 -31.97 5.74
N LYS A 431 6.99 -30.74 5.96
CA LYS A 431 7.27 -30.21 7.31
C LYS A 431 6.05 -30.29 8.23
N ALA A 432 4.89 -29.81 7.75
CA ALA A 432 3.65 -29.83 8.53
C ALA A 432 3.19 -31.26 8.86
N ARG A 433 3.30 -32.18 7.90
CA ARG A 433 2.96 -33.61 8.08
C ARG A 433 3.81 -34.24 9.18
N VAL A 434 5.13 -34.04 9.16
CA VAL A 434 6.05 -34.59 10.18
C VAL A 434 5.72 -34.04 11.57
N ARG A 435 5.41 -32.74 11.70
CA ARG A 435 4.96 -32.14 12.98
C ARG A 435 3.68 -32.77 13.53
N GLN A 436 2.70 -33.04 12.66
CA GLN A 436 1.44 -33.69 13.06
C GLN A 436 1.69 -35.13 13.52
N LEU A 437 2.49 -35.90 12.77
CA LEU A 437 2.86 -37.25 13.15
C LEU A 437 3.59 -37.29 14.50
N PHE A 438 4.44 -36.30 14.78
CA PHE A 438 5.13 -36.19 16.06
C PHE A 438 4.16 -35.93 17.21
N ALA A 439 3.18 -35.04 17.00
CA ALA A 439 2.13 -34.76 17.99
C ALA A 439 1.22 -35.97 18.27
N GLU A 440 1.05 -36.85 17.28
CA GLU A 440 0.35 -38.13 17.41
C GLU A 440 1.23 -39.26 18.00
N GLY A 441 2.52 -39.02 18.24
CA GLY A 441 3.47 -40.03 18.71
C GLY A 441 3.90 -41.05 17.65
N LYS A 442 3.66 -40.78 16.36
CA LYS A 442 3.96 -41.68 15.23
C LYS A 442 5.38 -41.56 14.68
N VAL A 443 6.09 -40.48 14.98
CA VAL A 443 7.51 -40.28 14.61
C VAL A 443 8.33 -39.83 15.82
N GLY A 444 9.62 -40.15 15.82
CA GLY A 444 10.56 -39.80 16.89
C GLY A 444 11.11 -38.38 16.79
N LYS A 445 11.91 -37.98 17.79
CA LYS A 445 12.58 -36.66 17.81
C LYS A 445 13.60 -36.50 16.68
N GLU A 446 14.29 -37.58 16.30
CA GLU A 446 15.32 -37.54 15.25
C GLU A 446 14.71 -37.20 13.88
N GLU A 447 13.62 -37.87 13.49
CA GLU A 447 12.92 -37.60 12.23
C GLU A 447 12.33 -36.18 12.19
N LEU A 448 11.77 -35.71 13.32
CA LEU A 448 11.32 -34.32 13.43
C LEU A 448 12.47 -33.33 13.25
N LEU A 449 13.62 -33.58 13.91
CA LEU A 449 14.78 -32.70 13.82
C LEU A 449 15.35 -32.68 12.39
N GLU A 450 15.41 -33.82 11.71
CA GLU A 450 15.88 -33.88 10.32
C GLU A 450 14.99 -33.07 9.38
N ALA A 451 13.66 -33.17 9.52
CA ALA A 451 12.72 -32.37 8.73
C ALA A 451 12.85 -30.86 9.01
N GLU A 452 13.03 -30.46 10.27
CA GLU A 452 13.25 -29.06 10.63
C GLU A 452 14.60 -28.54 10.10
N ALA A 453 15.67 -29.33 10.20
CA ALA A 453 17.00 -28.95 9.71
C ALA A 453 17.03 -28.74 8.19
N LYS A 454 16.33 -29.60 7.42
CA LYS A 454 16.16 -29.41 5.97
C LYS A 454 15.31 -28.19 5.63
N SER A 455 14.44 -27.76 6.54
CA SER A 455 13.66 -26.52 6.37
C SER A 455 14.52 -25.28 6.63
N TYR A 456 15.38 -25.31 7.65
CA TYR A 456 16.24 -24.19 8.07
C TYR A 456 17.71 -24.44 7.71
N HIS A 457 17.98 -24.67 6.43
CA HIS A 457 19.24 -25.21 5.93
C HIS A 457 20.29 -24.14 5.57
N ALA A 458 19.94 -22.85 5.58
CA ALA A 458 20.82 -21.77 5.13
C ALA A 458 20.56 -20.47 5.91
N ALA A 459 21.51 -19.52 5.79
CA ALA A 459 21.34 -18.17 6.31
C ALA A 459 20.25 -17.40 5.54
N GLY A 460 19.65 -16.43 6.22
CA GLY A 460 18.48 -15.70 5.76
C GLY A 460 17.25 -15.95 6.63
N THR A 461 16.22 -15.17 6.36
CA THR A 461 14.92 -15.25 7.04
C THR A 461 14.21 -16.54 6.68
N CYS A 462 13.43 -17.10 7.62
CA CYS A 462 12.58 -18.26 7.33
C CYS A 462 11.75 -18.05 6.07
N THR A 463 11.48 -19.10 5.29
CA THR A 463 10.78 -18.98 4.00
C THR A 463 9.25 -18.87 4.12
N PHE A 464 8.68 -19.19 5.28
CA PHE A 464 7.24 -19.05 5.50
C PHE A 464 6.81 -17.61 5.76
N TYR A 465 5.56 -17.28 5.46
CA TYR A 465 4.97 -15.96 5.67
C TYR A 465 4.50 -15.76 7.12
N GLY A 466 5.48 -15.79 8.02
CA GLY A 466 5.33 -15.34 9.41
C GLY A 466 5.59 -13.84 9.54
N THR A 467 5.62 -13.37 10.80
CA THR A 467 5.76 -11.93 11.08
C THR A 467 7.04 -11.32 10.53
N ALA A 468 8.16 -12.06 10.48
CA ALA A 468 9.42 -11.55 9.93
C ALA A 468 9.26 -11.15 8.45
N ASN A 469 8.68 -12.00 7.60
CA ASN A 469 8.44 -11.68 6.19
C ASN A 469 7.27 -10.70 6.01
N SER A 470 6.25 -10.75 6.87
CA SER A 470 5.21 -9.70 6.88
C SER A 470 5.81 -8.32 7.13
N ASN A 471 6.74 -8.19 8.10
CA ASN A 471 7.45 -6.94 8.37
C ASN A 471 8.17 -6.45 7.10
N GLN A 472 8.94 -7.31 6.43
CA GLN A 472 9.71 -6.89 5.26
C GLN A 472 8.80 -6.36 4.14
N LEU A 473 7.69 -7.07 3.87
CA LEU A 473 6.70 -6.63 2.88
C LEU A 473 6.05 -5.30 3.28
N VAL A 474 5.61 -5.18 4.52
CA VAL A 474 4.94 -3.97 5.04
C VAL A 474 5.87 -2.76 4.96
N VAL A 475 7.14 -2.90 5.37
CA VAL A 475 8.13 -1.83 5.31
C VAL A 475 8.44 -1.42 3.86
N GLU A 476 8.42 -2.35 2.91
CA GLU A 476 8.56 -2.02 1.49
C GLU A 476 7.34 -1.27 0.94
N VAL A 477 6.11 -1.71 1.29
CA VAL A 477 4.87 -1.01 0.90
C VAL A 477 4.78 0.39 1.54
N MET A 478 5.36 0.56 2.73
CA MET A 478 5.50 1.87 3.40
C MET A 478 6.58 2.75 2.76
N GLY A 479 7.33 2.26 1.77
CA GLY A 479 8.36 3.03 1.07
C GLY A 479 9.64 3.25 1.89
N LEU A 480 9.92 2.40 2.88
CA LEU A 480 11.08 2.50 3.79
C LEU A 480 12.28 1.64 3.36
N HIS A 481 12.04 0.68 2.45
CA HIS A 481 13.06 -0.10 1.74
C HIS A 481 13.31 0.48 0.35
N LEU A 482 14.42 0.11 -0.30
CA LEU A 482 14.53 0.29 -1.75
C LEU A 482 13.52 -0.62 -2.48
N PRO A 483 12.95 -0.19 -3.63
CA PRO A 483 12.00 -0.98 -4.40
C PRO A 483 12.53 -2.38 -4.76
N GLY A 484 11.72 -3.41 -4.51
CA GLY A 484 12.00 -4.82 -4.79
C GLY A 484 13.12 -5.44 -3.98
N SER A 485 13.54 -4.81 -2.87
CA SER A 485 14.71 -5.26 -2.12
C SER A 485 14.42 -6.28 -1.02
N SER A 486 13.17 -6.44 -0.55
CA SER A 486 12.86 -7.27 0.62
C SER A 486 13.24 -8.73 0.47
N PHE A 487 13.00 -9.31 -0.71
CA PHE A 487 13.07 -10.75 -0.91
C PHE A 487 14.22 -11.23 -1.81
N ILE A 488 15.23 -10.37 -2.04
CA ILE A 488 16.47 -10.80 -2.68
C ILE A 488 17.29 -11.64 -1.68
N ASN A 489 17.71 -12.84 -2.06
CA ASN A 489 18.42 -13.74 -1.15
C ASN A 489 19.77 -13.15 -0.69
N PRO A 490 20.21 -13.48 0.54
CA PRO A 490 21.54 -13.16 1.03
C PRO A 490 22.66 -13.71 0.12
N TYR A 491 23.86 -13.15 0.23
CA TYR A 491 25.06 -13.62 -0.47
C TYR A 491 24.96 -13.64 -2.00
N THR A 492 24.13 -12.77 -2.56
CA THR A 492 24.04 -12.55 -4.00
C THR A 492 24.67 -11.20 -4.36
N PRO A 493 25.30 -11.05 -5.54
CA PRO A 493 25.82 -9.76 -5.99
C PRO A 493 24.75 -8.66 -6.02
N LEU A 494 23.50 -9.02 -6.34
CA LEU A 494 22.38 -8.08 -6.33
C LEU A 494 22.06 -7.57 -4.92
N ARG A 495 22.14 -8.43 -3.89
CA ARG A 495 21.96 -8.01 -2.48
C ARG A 495 23.05 -7.02 -2.06
N ASP A 496 24.31 -7.28 -2.43
CA ASP A 496 25.42 -6.39 -2.10
C ASP A 496 25.22 -5.01 -2.74
N GLU A 497 24.84 -4.97 -4.03
CA GLU A 497 24.59 -3.72 -4.72
C GLU A 497 23.35 -2.96 -4.18
N LEU A 498 22.30 -3.66 -3.77
CA LEU A 498 21.17 -3.03 -3.06
C LEU A 498 21.59 -2.43 -1.71
N THR A 499 22.48 -3.11 -0.98
CA THR A 499 23.04 -2.60 0.28
C THR A 499 23.88 -1.33 0.05
N ARG A 500 24.72 -1.32 -0.99
CA ARG A 500 25.46 -0.12 -1.41
C ARG A 500 24.52 1.01 -1.82
N ALA A 501 23.47 0.70 -2.59
CA ALA A 501 22.50 1.68 -3.04
C ALA A 501 21.74 2.32 -1.87
N ALA A 502 21.32 1.53 -0.88
CA ALA A 502 20.65 2.04 0.32
C ALA A 502 21.56 3.00 1.10
N ALA A 503 22.85 2.64 1.21
CA ALA A 503 23.86 3.44 1.87
C ALA A 503 24.13 4.79 1.18
N ARG A 504 24.14 4.81 -0.16
CA ARG A 504 24.21 6.07 -0.92
C ARG A 504 22.89 6.84 -0.86
N GLN A 505 21.76 6.15 -0.79
CA GLN A 505 20.46 6.80 -0.80
C GLN A 505 20.22 7.60 0.47
N VAL A 506 20.55 7.05 1.64
CA VAL A 506 20.35 7.78 2.91
C VAL A 506 21.14 9.09 2.98
N THR A 507 22.35 9.17 2.38
CA THR A 507 23.14 10.41 2.37
C THR A 507 22.45 11.53 1.57
N ARG A 508 21.73 11.18 0.50
CA ARG A 508 20.97 12.13 -0.32
C ARG A 508 19.76 12.72 0.40
N LEU A 509 19.17 11.96 1.34
CA LEU A 509 17.99 12.35 2.10
C LEU A 509 18.31 13.20 3.34
N THR A 510 19.60 13.44 3.62
CA THR A 510 20.05 14.24 4.77
C THR A 510 19.74 15.72 4.62
N ASP A 511 19.71 16.44 5.74
CA ASP A 511 19.46 17.89 5.78
C ASP A 511 20.60 18.73 5.17
N LEU A 512 21.69 18.07 4.79
CA LEU A 512 22.82 18.66 4.07
C LEU A 512 22.57 18.70 2.55
N GLY A 513 21.60 17.93 2.05
CA GLY A 513 21.24 17.83 0.64
C GLY A 513 19.98 18.62 0.26
N THR A 514 19.62 18.59 -1.02
CA THR A 514 18.41 19.24 -1.55
C THR A 514 17.14 18.43 -1.32
N ASP A 515 17.28 17.12 -1.10
CA ASP A 515 16.19 16.14 -1.05
C ASP A 515 15.88 15.71 0.39
N TYR A 516 16.03 16.63 1.36
CA TYR A 516 15.84 16.32 2.78
C TYR A 516 14.48 15.69 3.05
N LEU A 517 14.50 14.43 3.48
CA LEU A 517 13.30 13.65 3.76
C LEU A 517 13.48 12.84 5.03
N PRO A 518 13.11 13.40 6.19
CA PRO A 518 13.24 12.71 7.46
C PRO A 518 12.13 11.68 7.64
N ILE A 519 12.42 10.57 8.33
CA ILE A 519 11.48 9.42 8.42
C ILE A 519 10.13 9.86 9.01
N GLY A 520 10.12 10.77 9.99
CA GLY A 520 8.90 11.18 10.64
C GLY A 520 7.99 12.06 9.78
N LYS A 521 8.52 12.69 8.72
CA LYS A 521 7.69 13.33 7.67
C LYS A 521 7.24 12.32 6.61
N MET A 522 8.12 11.37 6.26
CA MET A 522 7.82 10.34 5.28
C MET A 522 6.70 9.40 5.75
N VAL A 523 6.75 8.96 7.00
CA VAL A 523 5.67 8.19 7.62
C VAL A 523 4.53 9.14 7.98
N ASP A 524 3.53 9.20 7.11
CA ASP A 524 2.25 9.89 7.32
C ASP A 524 1.09 8.90 7.45
N ALA A 525 -0.14 9.41 7.57
CA ALA A 525 -1.33 8.56 7.71
C ALA A 525 -1.55 7.67 6.48
N LYS A 526 -1.24 8.15 5.28
CA LYS A 526 -1.38 7.40 4.03
C LYS A 526 -0.40 6.24 3.97
N VAL A 527 0.85 6.47 4.37
CA VAL A 527 1.89 5.44 4.49
C VAL A 527 1.52 4.38 5.52
N VAL A 528 0.97 4.78 6.68
CA VAL A 528 0.45 3.83 7.68
C VAL A 528 -0.68 2.98 7.10
N VAL A 529 -1.66 3.61 6.43
CA VAL A 529 -2.77 2.89 5.78
C VAL A 529 -2.27 1.95 4.68
N ASN A 530 -1.32 2.39 3.85
CA ASN A 530 -0.69 1.54 2.84
C ASN A 530 -0.06 0.29 3.45
N GLY A 531 0.66 0.44 4.58
CA GLY A 531 1.22 -0.68 5.32
C GLY A 531 0.16 -1.68 5.81
N ILE A 532 -0.97 -1.18 6.32
CA ILE A 532 -2.10 -2.02 6.77
C ILE A 532 -2.76 -2.73 5.57
N VAL A 533 -3.01 -2.03 4.46
CA VAL A 533 -3.57 -2.62 3.24
C VAL A 533 -2.64 -3.70 2.67
N GLY A 534 -1.32 -3.44 2.62
CA GLY A 534 -0.33 -4.44 2.18
C GLY A 534 -0.33 -5.70 3.05
N LEU A 535 -0.45 -5.55 4.38
CA LEU A 535 -0.59 -6.66 5.32
C LEU A 535 -1.87 -7.49 5.05
N LEU A 536 -3.01 -6.82 4.86
CA LEU A 536 -4.31 -7.44 4.64
C LEU A 536 -4.37 -8.15 3.29
N ALA A 537 -3.89 -7.51 2.23
CA ALA A 537 -3.87 -8.07 0.88
C ALA A 537 -3.04 -9.36 0.77
N THR A 538 -2.17 -9.62 1.73
CA THR A 538 -1.26 -10.78 1.75
C THR A 538 -1.59 -11.79 2.85
N GLY A 539 -2.61 -11.50 3.68
CA GLY A 539 -2.99 -12.35 4.81
C GLY A 539 -1.86 -12.48 5.84
N GLY A 540 -1.20 -11.36 6.13
CA GLY A 540 -0.04 -11.30 7.02
C GLY A 540 -0.31 -11.67 8.48
N SER A 541 0.73 -11.54 9.31
CA SER A 541 0.68 -11.90 10.73
C SER A 541 -0.21 -10.96 11.55
N THR A 542 -1.06 -11.54 12.41
CA THR A 542 -1.89 -10.80 13.37
C THR A 542 -1.06 -10.01 14.39
N ASN A 543 0.21 -10.33 14.62
CA ASN A 543 1.10 -9.52 15.47
C ASN A 543 1.20 -8.06 14.98
N HIS A 544 1.01 -7.81 13.69
CA HIS A 544 1.02 -6.46 13.13
C HIS A 544 -0.15 -5.60 13.58
N THR A 545 -1.25 -6.19 14.07
CA THR A 545 -2.34 -5.44 14.71
C THR A 545 -1.88 -4.73 15.98
N MET A 546 -0.74 -5.14 16.57
CA MET A 546 -0.10 -4.43 17.67
C MET A 546 1.09 -3.61 17.19
N HIS A 547 1.95 -4.20 16.37
CA HIS A 547 3.18 -3.55 15.92
C HIS A 547 2.90 -2.29 15.11
N LEU A 548 1.97 -2.33 14.16
CA LEU A 548 1.63 -1.15 13.35
C LEU A 548 0.93 -0.07 14.17
N ILE A 549 0.13 -0.44 15.20
CA ILE A 549 -0.46 0.53 16.13
C ILE A 549 0.65 1.21 16.94
N ALA A 550 1.62 0.45 17.46
CA ALA A 550 2.76 1.02 18.18
C ALA A 550 3.61 1.92 17.27
N VAL A 551 3.92 1.49 16.05
CA VAL A 551 4.66 2.28 15.07
C VAL A 551 3.91 3.56 14.69
N ALA A 552 2.61 3.47 14.41
CA ALA A 552 1.78 4.63 14.12
C ALA A 552 1.78 5.63 15.30
N ARG A 553 1.65 5.14 16.53
CA ARG A 553 1.67 5.97 17.73
C ARG A 553 3.00 6.68 17.94
N ALA A 554 4.13 6.02 17.66
CA ALA A 554 5.45 6.66 17.71
C ALA A 554 5.63 7.77 16.66
N ALA A 555 4.85 7.78 15.58
CA ALA A 555 4.77 8.85 14.58
C ALA A 555 3.67 9.90 14.88
N GLY A 556 3.00 9.80 16.04
CA GLY A 556 1.90 10.68 16.43
C GLY A 556 0.55 10.34 15.81
N PHE A 557 0.37 9.14 15.24
CA PHE A 557 -0.91 8.66 14.70
C PHE A 557 -1.62 7.67 15.61
N ILE A 558 -2.93 7.81 15.74
CA ILE A 558 -3.79 6.94 16.52
C ILE A 558 -4.58 6.05 15.56
N VAL A 559 -4.22 4.76 15.53
CA VAL A 559 -4.90 3.69 14.78
C VAL A 559 -5.51 2.72 15.78
N ASN A 560 -6.73 2.23 15.51
CA ASN A 560 -7.39 1.21 16.33
C ASN A 560 -7.86 0.03 15.47
N TRP A 561 -8.45 -1.00 16.08
CA TRP A 561 -8.88 -2.17 15.31
C TRP A 561 -10.09 -1.89 14.41
N ASP A 562 -10.88 -0.85 14.65
CA ASP A 562 -11.98 -0.49 13.72
C ASP A 562 -11.43 -0.07 12.35
N ASP A 563 -10.27 0.57 12.31
CA ASP A 563 -9.57 0.87 11.06
C ASP A 563 -9.11 -0.41 10.36
N PHE A 564 -8.52 -1.36 11.09
CA PHE A 564 -8.14 -2.67 10.54
C PHE A 564 -9.36 -3.43 9.99
N ALA A 565 -10.48 -3.42 10.70
CA ALA A 565 -11.70 -4.09 10.29
C ALA A 565 -12.24 -3.51 8.98
N GLU A 566 -12.40 -2.19 8.90
CA GLU A 566 -12.91 -1.54 7.69
C GLU A 566 -11.96 -1.66 6.50
N LEU A 567 -10.64 -1.53 6.71
CA LEU A 567 -9.65 -1.75 5.66
C LEU A 567 -9.66 -3.21 5.19
N SER A 568 -9.83 -4.18 6.09
CA SER A 568 -9.95 -5.60 5.74
C SER A 568 -11.16 -5.88 4.85
N GLN A 569 -12.30 -5.23 5.11
CA GLN A 569 -13.49 -5.37 4.28
C GLN A 569 -13.31 -4.81 2.86
N ALA A 570 -12.48 -3.76 2.69
CA ALA A 570 -12.23 -3.15 1.39
C ALA A 570 -11.06 -3.78 0.61
N THR A 571 -10.18 -4.51 1.30
CA THR A 571 -8.93 -5.04 0.73
C THR A 571 -9.05 -6.52 0.45
N PRO A 572 -9.03 -6.98 -0.82
CA PRO A 572 -9.08 -8.39 -1.14
C PRO A 572 -7.79 -9.13 -0.78
N LEU A 573 -7.89 -10.42 -0.47
CA LEU A 573 -6.74 -11.31 -0.28
C LEU A 573 -6.16 -11.73 -1.65
N LEU A 574 -4.94 -11.31 -1.95
CA LEU A 574 -4.26 -11.49 -3.24
C LEU A 574 -3.10 -12.49 -3.20
N ALA A 575 -2.61 -12.90 -2.02
CA ALA A 575 -1.49 -13.84 -1.91
C ALA A 575 -1.82 -15.07 -1.07
N LYS A 576 -1.31 -16.24 -1.49
CA LYS A 576 -1.37 -17.53 -0.78
C LYS A 576 0.02 -18.07 -0.49
N ILE A 577 0.65 -17.48 0.53
CA ILE A 577 1.96 -17.89 1.02
C ILE A 577 1.78 -18.73 2.28
N TYR A 578 2.51 -19.83 2.43
CA TYR A 578 2.48 -20.71 3.59
C TYR A 578 2.62 -19.89 4.88
N PRO A 579 1.67 -20.01 5.82
CA PRO A 579 0.70 -21.09 5.98
C PRO A 579 -0.65 -20.94 5.26
N ASN A 580 -0.95 -19.79 4.66
CA ASN A 580 -2.22 -19.55 3.97
C ASN A 580 -2.31 -20.33 2.64
N GLY A 581 -1.18 -20.84 2.14
CA GLY A 581 -1.06 -21.66 0.94
C GLY A 581 0.10 -22.64 1.06
N GLN A 582 0.54 -23.20 -0.08
CA GLN A 582 1.66 -24.13 -0.13
C GLN A 582 2.99 -23.45 -0.48
N ALA A 583 2.92 -22.36 -1.25
CA ALA A 583 4.07 -21.59 -1.72
C ALA A 583 4.82 -20.91 -0.58
N ASP A 584 6.15 -20.83 -0.67
CA ASP A 584 6.95 -20.04 0.25
C ASP A 584 7.21 -18.62 -0.29
N ILE A 585 7.95 -17.81 0.45
CA ILE A 585 8.21 -16.40 0.09
C ILE A 585 9.05 -16.25 -1.19
N ASN A 586 9.90 -17.23 -1.53
CA ASN A 586 10.68 -17.22 -2.75
C ASN A 586 9.76 -17.49 -3.96
N HIS A 587 8.81 -18.42 -3.82
CA HIS A 587 7.80 -18.66 -4.85
C HIS A 587 6.89 -17.44 -5.04
N PHE A 588 6.48 -16.76 -3.96
CA PHE A 588 5.78 -15.47 -4.06
C PHE A 588 6.59 -14.42 -4.84
N GLN A 589 7.90 -14.32 -4.57
CA GLN A 589 8.78 -13.40 -5.29
C GLN A 589 8.84 -13.75 -6.78
N HIS A 590 8.90 -15.04 -7.14
CA HIS A 590 8.89 -15.49 -8.54
C HIS A 590 7.56 -15.22 -9.24
N ALA A 591 6.43 -15.39 -8.54
CA ALA A 591 5.09 -15.12 -9.07
C ALA A 591 4.87 -13.64 -9.44
N GLY A 592 5.72 -12.72 -8.98
CA GLY A 592 5.67 -11.29 -9.28
C GLY A 592 6.07 -10.41 -8.09
N GLY A 593 6.08 -10.98 -6.88
CA GLY A 593 6.55 -10.35 -5.67
C GLY A 593 5.82 -9.07 -5.25
N VAL A 594 6.47 -8.30 -4.39
CA VAL A 594 5.96 -7.01 -3.88
C VAL A 594 5.67 -6.01 -5.02
N PRO A 595 6.49 -5.89 -6.08
CA PRO A 595 6.21 -4.93 -7.14
C PRO A 595 4.91 -5.16 -7.91
N PHE A 596 4.59 -6.42 -8.23
CA PHE A 596 3.31 -6.76 -8.86
C PHE A 596 2.14 -6.49 -7.91
N LEU A 597 2.27 -6.85 -6.63
CA LEU A 597 1.26 -6.59 -5.60
C LEU A 597 0.96 -5.09 -5.48
N ILE A 598 2.00 -4.25 -5.36
CA ILE A 598 1.84 -2.79 -5.25
C ILE A 598 1.15 -2.23 -6.50
N ARG A 599 1.55 -2.66 -7.70
CA ARG A 599 0.88 -2.22 -8.94
C ARG A 599 -0.60 -2.56 -8.92
N THR A 600 -0.92 -3.81 -8.60
CA THR A 600 -2.29 -4.31 -8.57
C THR A 600 -3.17 -3.51 -7.59
N LEU A 601 -2.65 -3.22 -6.40
CA LEU A 601 -3.39 -2.45 -5.39
C LEU A 601 -3.49 -0.96 -5.75
N LEU A 602 -2.44 -0.36 -6.31
CA LEU A 602 -2.47 1.03 -6.78
C LEU A 602 -3.48 1.20 -7.91
N ASP A 603 -3.49 0.31 -8.90
CA ASP A 603 -4.40 0.38 -10.05
C ASP A 603 -5.87 0.22 -9.64
N ALA A 604 -6.12 -0.43 -8.50
CA ALA A 604 -7.43 -0.56 -7.88
C ALA A 604 -7.81 0.61 -6.95
N GLY A 605 -6.93 1.61 -6.78
CA GLY A 605 -7.13 2.72 -5.85
C GLY A 605 -7.13 2.28 -4.38
N LEU A 606 -6.50 1.14 -4.05
CA LEU A 606 -6.42 0.59 -2.70
C LEU A 606 -5.19 1.08 -1.91
N LEU A 607 -4.17 1.57 -2.61
CA LEU A 607 -3.00 2.23 -2.02
C LEU A 607 -2.97 3.69 -2.44
N HIS A 608 -2.55 4.56 -1.51
CA HIS A 608 -2.24 5.95 -1.80
C HIS A 608 -0.95 6.01 -2.61
N GLU A 609 -1.03 6.53 -3.85
CA GLU A 609 0.14 6.74 -4.71
C GLU A 609 0.97 7.95 -4.29
N ASP A 610 0.31 9.00 -3.78
CA ASP A 610 0.85 10.32 -3.52
C ASP A 610 1.54 10.43 -2.15
N VAL A 611 2.51 9.54 -1.94
CA VAL A 611 3.32 9.44 -0.72
C VAL A 611 4.81 9.66 -0.99
N GLN A 612 5.52 10.11 0.04
CA GLN A 612 6.99 10.15 0.02
C GLN A 612 7.55 8.76 0.32
N THR A 613 8.69 8.42 -0.30
CA THR A 613 9.40 7.16 -0.07
C THR A 613 10.91 7.40 -0.07
N VAL A 614 11.69 6.43 0.39
CA VAL A 614 13.15 6.51 0.30
C VAL A 614 13.65 6.56 -1.15
N ALA A 615 12.83 6.15 -2.13
CA ALA A 615 13.11 6.26 -3.56
C ALA A 615 12.57 7.55 -4.22
N GLY A 616 12.06 8.50 -3.43
CA GLY A 616 11.45 9.75 -3.88
C GLY A 616 9.91 9.72 -3.88
N PHE A 617 9.30 10.80 -4.33
CA PHE A 617 7.84 10.91 -4.33
C PHE A 617 7.18 9.92 -5.32
N GLY A 618 6.08 9.32 -4.88
CA GLY A 618 5.23 8.41 -5.66
C GLY A 618 5.48 6.93 -5.37
N LEU A 619 4.49 6.22 -4.80
CA LEU A 619 4.59 4.78 -4.53
C LEU A 619 4.68 3.94 -5.83
N ARG A 620 4.28 4.50 -6.98
CA ARG A 620 4.39 3.85 -8.29
C ARG A 620 5.81 3.37 -8.62
N ARG A 621 6.84 4.01 -8.06
CA ARG A 621 8.25 3.58 -8.16
C ARG A 621 8.48 2.18 -7.62
N TYR A 622 7.64 1.73 -6.68
CA TYR A 622 7.70 0.40 -6.10
C TYR A 622 7.02 -0.66 -6.96
N THR A 623 6.50 -0.30 -8.14
CA THR A 623 6.11 -1.27 -9.17
C THR A 623 7.28 -1.73 -10.04
N GLN A 624 8.50 -1.24 -9.74
CA GLN A 624 9.74 -1.63 -10.38
C GLN A 624 10.51 -2.65 -9.53
N GLN A 625 11.28 -3.49 -10.19
CA GLN A 625 12.14 -4.49 -9.57
C GLN A 625 13.63 -4.23 -9.90
N PRO A 626 14.54 -4.49 -8.95
CA PRO A 626 15.96 -4.33 -9.16
C PRO A 626 16.53 -5.51 -9.96
N LEU A 627 17.44 -5.22 -10.87
CA LEU A 627 18.26 -6.21 -11.54
C LEU A 627 19.71 -5.75 -11.64
N LEU A 628 20.59 -6.72 -11.86
CA LEU A 628 22.00 -6.45 -12.14
C LEU A 628 22.24 -6.66 -13.64
N GLU A 629 22.46 -5.58 -14.37
CA GLU A 629 22.78 -5.61 -15.81
C GLU A 629 24.22 -5.14 -16.00
N ASN A 630 25.09 -5.99 -16.56
CA ASN A 630 26.51 -5.69 -16.75
C ASN A 630 27.20 -5.19 -15.46
N GLY A 631 26.84 -5.79 -14.31
CA GLY A 631 27.38 -5.41 -12.99
C GLY A 631 26.83 -4.10 -12.43
N LYS A 632 25.83 -3.47 -13.05
CA LYS A 632 25.19 -2.24 -12.57
C LYS A 632 23.76 -2.47 -12.15
N LEU A 633 23.40 -1.93 -10.99
CA LEU A 633 22.03 -1.97 -10.48
C LEU A 633 21.13 -1.08 -11.34
N ARG A 634 20.03 -1.64 -11.81
CA ARG A 634 18.96 -0.92 -12.54
C ARG A 634 17.60 -1.34 -12.01
N TRP A 635 16.64 -0.42 -12.04
CA TRP A 635 15.24 -0.71 -11.80
C TRP A 635 14.50 -0.79 -13.13
N VAL A 636 13.76 -1.87 -13.33
CA VAL A 636 12.88 -2.06 -14.49
C VAL A 636 11.48 -2.34 -14.02
N ASP A 637 10.50 -2.09 -14.88
CA ASP A 637 9.12 -2.41 -14.57
C ASP A 637 8.97 -3.92 -14.29
N ALA A 638 8.29 -4.24 -13.19
CA ALA A 638 7.94 -5.62 -12.88
C ALA A 638 6.94 -6.17 -13.91
N PRO A 639 6.76 -7.50 -13.99
CA PRO A 639 5.77 -8.12 -14.87
C PRO A 639 4.37 -7.49 -14.74
N LEU A 640 3.67 -7.31 -15.85
CA LEU A 640 2.29 -6.79 -15.87
C LEU A 640 1.26 -7.85 -15.43
N GLN A 641 1.64 -9.12 -15.42
CA GLN A 641 0.81 -10.25 -15.04
C GLN A 641 1.57 -11.11 -14.03
N SER A 642 0.84 -11.80 -13.16
CA SER A 642 1.45 -12.80 -12.29
C SER A 642 1.96 -13.98 -13.11
N GLN A 643 3.12 -14.50 -12.72
CA GLN A 643 3.69 -15.73 -13.29
C GLN A 643 3.07 -17.00 -12.68
N ASP A 644 2.41 -16.88 -11.52
CA ASP A 644 1.62 -17.95 -10.90
C ASP A 644 0.39 -17.37 -10.15
N PRO A 645 -0.77 -17.29 -10.82
CA PRO A 645 -2.02 -16.79 -10.24
C PRO A 645 -2.55 -17.61 -9.04
N ASP A 646 -2.09 -18.84 -8.83
CA ASP A 646 -2.47 -19.65 -7.66
C ASP A 646 -1.70 -19.23 -6.39
N VAL A 647 -0.62 -18.45 -6.56
CA VAL A 647 0.18 -17.88 -5.47
C VAL A 647 -0.08 -16.40 -5.28
N LEU A 648 -0.16 -15.62 -6.36
CA LEU A 648 -0.34 -14.17 -6.34
C LEU A 648 -1.30 -13.74 -7.47
N THR A 649 -2.44 -13.17 -7.12
CA THR A 649 -3.52 -12.87 -8.08
C THR A 649 -3.85 -11.37 -8.15
N THR A 650 -4.83 -11.03 -8.99
CA THR A 650 -5.35 -9.67 -9.21
C THR A 650 -6.58 -9.38 -8.36
N VAL A 651 -6.93 -8.09 -8.21
CA VAL A 651 -8.16 -7.66 -7.53
C VAL A 651 -9.46 -8.15 -8.18
N ASP A 652 -9.44 -8.45 -9.48
CA ASP A 652 -10.60 -8.96 -10.21
C ASP A 652 -10.87 -10.43 -9.93
N LYS A 653 -9.83 -11.19 -9.58
CA LYS A 653 -9.90 -12.62 -9.24
C LYS A 653 -9.19 -12.91 -7.91
N PRO A 654 -9.63 -12.30 -6.80
CA PRO A 654 -8.96 -12.44 -5.53
C PRO A 654 -9.23 -13.80 -4.91
N PHE A 655 -8.39 -14.25 -3.98
CA PHE A 655 -8.63 -15.49 -3.24
C PHE A 655 -9.79 -15.37 -2.26
N LYS A 656 -9.94 -14.18 -1.65
CA LYS A 656 -11.09 -13.76 -0.86
C LYS A 656 -11.36 -12.29 -1.14
N ALA A 657 -12.63 -11.88 -1.12
CA ALA A 657 -13.00 -10.47 -1.31
C ALA A 657 -12.54 -9.55 -0.17
N THR A 658 -12.11 -10.13 0.97
CA THR A 658 -11.68 -9.41 2.18
C THR A 658 -10.29 -9.87 2.67
N GLY A 659 -9.67 -9.04 3.50
CA GLY A 659 -8.24 -9.04 3.86
C GLY A 659 -7.80 -10.07 4.89
N GLY A 660 -8.59 -11.11 5.10
CA GLY A 660 -8.18 -12.26 5.92
C GLY A 660 -8.02 -11.98 7.42
N LEU A 661 -8.49 -10.83 7.91
CA LEU A 661 -8.51 -10.43 9.31
C LEU A 661 -9.91 -9.96 9.70
N GLN A 662 -10.41 -10.40 10.84
CA GLN A 662 -11.67 -9.96 11.43
C GLN A 662 -11.41 -9.46 12.85
N VAL A 663 -12.09 -8.38 13.22
CA VAL A 663 -12.14 -7.89 14.60
C VAL A 663 -13.40 -8.47 15.23
N LEU A 664 -13.24 -9.06 16.41
CA LEU A 664 -14.34 -9.61 17.18
C LEU A 664 -14.67 -8.66 18.35
N SER A 665 -15.95 -8.50 18.63
CA SER A 665 -16.44 -7.70 19.75
C SER A 665 -17.67 -8.36 20.39
N GLY A 666 -17.80 -8.25 21.71
CA GLY A 666 -18.96 -8.74 22.45
C GLY A 666 -18.76 -8.64 23.95
N ASN A 667 -19.57 -9.35 24.73
CA ASN A 667 -19.50 -9.27 26.19
C ASN A 667 -18.21 -9.86 26.79
N ILE A 668 -17.41 -10.61 26.04
CA ILE A 668 -16.08 -11.08 26.48
C ILE A 668 -15.02 -9.97 26.36
N GLY A 669 -15.19 -9.03 25.43
CA GLY A 669 -14.21 -7.97 25.13
C GLY A 669 -14.03 -7.79 23.62
N ARG A 670 -12.86 -7.24 23.23
CA ARG A 670 -12.42 -7.13 21.83
C ARG A 670 -11.26 -8.05 21.55
N ALA A 671 -11.21 -8.60 20.35
CA ALA A 671 -10.15 -9.52 19.92
C ALA A 671 -9.93 -9.43 18.40
N VAL A 672 -8.88 -10.08 17.92
CA VAL A 672 -8.64 -10.26 16.48
C VAL A 672 -8.66 -11.74 16.12
N LEU A 673 -9.14 -12.04 14.91
CA LEU A 673 -9.21 -13.39 14.36
C LEU A 673 -8.73 -13.38 12.92
N LYS A 674 -7.82 -14.29 12.58
CA LYS A 674 -7.32 -14.45 11.21
C LYS A 674 -8.26 -15.37 10.43
N THR A 675 -8.93 -14.84 9.41
CA THR A 675 -9.87 -15.58 8.55
C THR A 675 -9.21 -16.08 7.26
N SER A 676 -8.00 -15.62 6.90
CA SER A 676 -7.34 -16.01 5.63
C SER A 676 -7.10 -17.51 5.49
N ALA A 677 -6.76 -18.19 6.60
CA ALA A 677 -6.41 -19.61 6.63
C ALA A 677 -7.59 -20.53 7.00
N LEU A 678 -8.76 -19.98 7.31
CA LEU A 678 -9.94 -20.78 7.66
C LEU A 678 -10.57 -21.39 6.42
N ARG A 679 -11.00 -22.65 6.58
CA ARG A 679 -11.82 -23.35 5.57
C ARG A 679 -13.22 -22.77 5.60
N SER A 680 -13.85 -22.63 4.44
CA SER A 680 -15.23 -22.18 4.34
C SER A 680 -16.16 -23.04 5.20
N GLY A 681 -17.04 -22.41 5.97
CA GLY A 681 -17.98 -23.05 6.89
C GLY A 681 -17.40 -23.39 8.27
N THR A 682 -16.16 -22.97 8.58
CA THR A 682 -15.54 -23.16 9.90
C THR A 682 -15.38 -21.86 10.68
N GLU A 683 -15.82 -20.74 10.13
CA GLU A 683 -15.67 -19.39 10.68
C GLU A 683 -16.47 -19.17 11.97
N VAL A 684 -17.53 -19.96 12.19
CA VAL A 684 -18.42 -19.83 13.35
C VAL A 684 -18.37 -21.10 14.21
N VAL A 685 -18.02 -20.93 15.48
CA VAL A 685 -18.02 -22.00 16.48
C VAL A 685 -18.84 -21.57 17.68
N LYS A 686 -19.85 -22.40 18.00
CA LYS A 686 -20.66 -22.29 19.21
C LYS A 686 -20.55 -23.58 20.00
N ALA A 687 -19.82 -23.57 21.11
CA ALA A 687 -19.53 -24.76 21.89
C ALA A 687 -19.20 -24.45 23.37
N PRO A 688 -19.29 -25.43 24.28
CA PRO A 688 -18.92 -25.25 25.68
C PRO A 688 -17.45 -24.89 25.86
N ALA A 689 -17.16 -24.02 26.83
CA ALA A 689 -15.80 -23.62 27.18
C ALA A 689 -15.03 -24.75 27.86
N VAL A 690 -13.74 -24.85 27.58
CA VAL A 690 -12.76 -25.59 28.37
C VAL A 690 -11.64 -24.63 28.74
N VAL A 691 -11.54 -24.28 30.02
CA VAL A 691 -10.68 -23.19 30.51
C VAL A 691 -9.34 -23.71 31.03
N PHE A 692 -8.25 -23.11 30.55
CA PHE A 692 -6.86 -23.36 30.94
C PHE A 692 -6.15 -22.04 31.27
N HIS A 693 -5.09 -22.13 32.06
CA HIS A 693 -4.26 -20.97 32.43
C HIS A 693 -2.87 -21.05 31.80
N SER A 694 -2.52 -22.17 31.16
CA SER A 694 -1.26 -22.34 30.44
C SER A 694 -1.39 -23.26 29.23
N GLN A 695 -0.48 -23.11 28.26
CA GLN A 695 -0.41 -24.02 27.11
C GLN A 695 -0.04 -25.46 27.49
N HIS A 696 0.56 -25.66 28.67
CA HIS A 696 0.96 -26.97 29.17
C HIS A 696 -0.22 -27.77 29.72
N GLU A 697 -1.17 -27.10 30.39
CA GLU A 697 -2.42 -27.74 30.84
C GLU A 697 -3.23 -28.26 29.65
N LEU A 698 -3.32 -27.48 28.57
CA LEU A 698 -4.00 -27.93 27.36
C LEU A 698 -3.31 -29.14 26.72
N GLU A 699 -1.98 -29.15 26.66
CA GLU A 699 -1.23 -30.29 26.13
C GLU A 699 -1.50 -31.57 26.94
N ALA A 700 -1.57 -31.46 28.27
CA ALA A 700 -1.90 -32.57 29.15
C ALA A 700 -3.33 -33.07 28.92
N ALA A 701 -4.32 -32.17 28.88
CA ALA A 701 -5.72 -32.52 28.63
C ALA A 701 -5.94 -33.15 27.26
N PHE A 702 -5.23 -32.69 26.23
CA PHE A 702 -5.25 -33.30 24.90
C PHE A 702 -4.74 -34.75 24.92
N LYS A 703 -3.60 -35.00 25.59
CA LYS A 703 -3.03 -36.35 25.73
C LYS A 703 -3.93 -37.29 26.53
N ALA A 704 -4.63 -36.75 27.52
CA ALA A 704 -5.64 -37.50 28.29
C ALA A 704 -6.95 -37.75 27.51
N GLY A 705 -7.11 -37.17 26.32
CA GLY A 705 -8.30 -37.34 25.47
C GLY A 705 -9.52 -36.53 25.93
N GLU A 706 -9.36 -35.61 26.88
CA GLU A 706 -10.43 -34.81 27.49
C GLU A 706 -11.04 -33.77 26.54
N LEU A 707 -10.31 -33.47 25.44
CA LEU A 707 -10.70 -32.52 24.41
C LEU A 707 -11.37 -33.15 23.18
N ASN A 708 -11.62 -34.47 23.17
CA ASN A 708 -12.30 -35.15 22.05
C ASN A 708 -13.82 -34.84 22.02
N LYS A 709 -14.17 -33.55 21.87
CA LYS A 709 -15.53 -33.02 21.84
C LYS A 709 -15.54 -31.63 21.19
N ASP A 710 -16.71 -31.17 20.78
CA ASP A 710 -16.91 -29.78 20.40
C ASP A 710 -16.63 -28.87 21.61
N CYS A 711 -15.74 -27.91 21.45
CA CYS A 711 -15.35 -27.03 22.55
C CYS A 711 -14.76 -25.69 22.07
N VAL A 712 -14.95 -24.65 22.89
CA VAL A 712 -14.17 -23.42 22.81
C VAL A 712 -13.10 -23.48 23.89
N VAL A 713 -11.85 -23.68 23.47
CA VAL A 713 -10.72 -23.66 24.39
C VAL A 713 -10.43 -22.21 24.80
N VAL A 714 -10.44 -21.93 26.09
CA VAL A 714 -10.12 -20.61 26.65
C VAL A 714 -8.78 -20.72 27.37
N VAL A 715 -7.77 -19.96 26.94
CA VAL A 715 -6.46 -19.88 27.62
C VAL A 715 -6.25 -18.45 28.10
N ARG A 716 -6.30 -18.25 29.43
CA ARG A 716 -6.20 -16.93 30.06
C ARG A 716 -4.89 -16.72 30.81
N PHE A 717 -4.63 -15.47 31.22
CA PHE A 717 -3.36 -15.04 31.84
C PHE A 717 -2.16 -15.16 30.91
N GLN A 718 -2.41 -15.02 29.61
CA GLN A 718 -1.40 -15.01 28.56
C GLN A 718 -1.22 -13.61 27.97
N GLY A 719 -1.83 -12.58 28.56
CA GLY A 719 -1.77 -11.20 28.10
C GLY A 719 -0.42 -10.49 28.30
N PRO A 720 -0.31 -9.24 27.81
CA PRO A 720 0.87 -8.39 27.98
C PRO A 720 1.39 -8.31 29.42
N LYS A 721 0.56 -7.93 30.38
CA LYS A 721 0.99 -7.74 31.77
C LYS A 721 1.14 -9.07 32.50
N ALA A 722 0.32 -10.06 32.19
CA ALA A 722 0.39 -11.38 32.82
C ALA A 722 1.75 -12.07 32.61
N SER A 723 2.15 -12.25 31.35
CA SER A 723 3.34 -13.06 31.02
C SER A 723 4.15 -12.52 29.85
N GLY A 724 4.01 -11.22 29.50
CA GLY A 724 4.70 -10.63 28.37
C GLY A 724 4.15 -11.08 27.01
N MET A 725 2.93 -11.63 27.02
CA MET A 725 2.19 -12.11 25.84
C MET A 725 2.99 -13.07 24.94
N PRO A 726 3.36 -14.26 25.43
CA PRO A 726 4.12 -15.23 24.64
C PRO A 726 3.32 -15.75 23.44
N GLU A 727 4.01 -16.17 22.37
CA GLU A 727 3.36 -16.95 21.30
C GLU A 727 3.10 -18.39 21.76
N LEU A 728 1.83 -18.77 21.84
CA LEU A 728 1.37 -20.06 22.38
C LEU A 728 1.45 -21.18 21.32
N HIS A 729 2.66 -21.46 20.85
CA HIS A 729 2.90 -22.37 19.72
C HIS A 729 2.34 -23.79 19.94
N LYS A 730 2.36 -24.29 21.18
CA LYS A 730 1.95 -25.67 21.50
C LYS A 730 0.44 -25.92 21.37
N LEU A 731 -0.37 -24.88 21.20
CA LEU A 731 -1.82 -25.01 21.06
C LEU A 731 -2.24 -25.47 19.66
N THR A 732 -1.47 -25.08 18.62
CA THR A 732 -1.90 -25.24 17.22
C THR A 732 -2.02 -26.70 16.78
N PRO A 733 -1.02 -27.58 17.02
CA PRO A 733 -1.11 -28.97 16.56
C PRO A 733 -2.25 -29.76 17.23
N PRO A 734 -2.44 -29.74 18.56
CA PRO A 734 -3.57 -30.41 19.22
C PRO A 734 -4.93 -29.97 18.68
N LEU A 735 -5.18 -28.66 18.60
CA LEU A 735 -6.45 -28.12 18.09
C LEU A 735 -6.68 -28.52 16.62
N GLY A 736 -5.61 -28.52 15.82
CA GLY A 736 -5.66 -28.95 14.43
C GLY A 736 -6.02 -30.43 14.27
N VAL A 737 -5.54 -31.31 15.16
CA VAL A 737 -5.90 -32.74 15.20
C VAL A 737 -7.36 -32.92 15.59
N LEU A 738 -7.87 -32.18 16.59
CA LEU A 738 -9.28 -32.24 16.99
C LEU A 738 -10.21 -31.84 15.84
N GLN A 739 -9.85 -30.79 15.10
CA GLN A 739 -10.61 -30.36 13.93
C GLN A 739 -10.58 -31.40 12.80
N ASP A 740 -9.44 -32.08 12.57
CA ASP A 740 -9.36 -33.16 11.57
C ASP A 740 -10.17 -34.40 11.96
N LYS A 741 -10.39 -34.63 13.26
CA LYS A 741 -11.33 -35.66 13.77
C LYS A 741 -12.81 -35.27 13.60
N GLY A 742 -13.10 -34.06 13.13
CA GLY A 742 -14.45 -33.58 12.87
C GLY A 742 -15.09 -32.78 13.99
N PHE A 743 -14.38 -32.50 15.09
CA PHE A 743 -14.89 -31.66 16.18
C PHE A 743 -14.91 -30.18 15.78
N LYS A 744 -15.92 -29.46 16.25
CA LYS A 744 -16.00 -27.99 16.17
C LYS A 744 -15.22 -27.38 17.32
N VAL A 745 -14.01 -26.92 17.00
CA VAL A 745 -13.09 -26.34 17.98
C VAL A 745 -12.72 -24.90 17.64
N ALA A 746 -12.65 -24.05 18.65
CA ALA A 746 -12.12 -22.70 18.56
C ALA A 746 -11.23 -22.37 19.77
N LEU A 747 -10.40 -21.34 19.63
CA LEU A 747 -9.53 -20.81 20.69
C LEU A 747 -9.94 -19.39 21.05
N VAL A 748 -9.95 -19.07 22.34
CA VAL A 748 -10.08 -17.72 22.91
C VAL A 748 -8.94 -17.48 23.88
N THR A 749 -8.14 -16.44 23.68
CA THR A 749 -7.02 -16.14 24.58
C THR A 749 -6.70 -14.64 24.64
N ASP A 750 -6.35 -14.17 25.82
CA ASP A 750 -5.75 -12.83 26.03
C ASP A 750 -4.30 -12.75 25.57
N GLY A 751 -3.68 -13.90 25.25
CA GLY A 751 -2.38 -13.99 24.61
C GLY A 751 -2.45 -13.98 23.09
N ARG A 752 -1.44 -14.57 22.47
CA ARG A 752 -1.31 -14.61 21.00
C ARG A 752 -0.84 -15.96 20.48
N MET A 753 -1.10 -16.16 19.21
CA MET A 753 -0.62 -17.30 18.44
C MET A 753 0.54 -16.87 17.55
N SER A 754 1.26 -17.82 16.96
CA SER A 754 2.20 -17.46 15.90
C SER A 754 1.42 -16.76 14.77
N GLY A 755 2.06 -15.77 14.14
CA GLY A 755 1.49 -15.04 12.99
C GLY A 755 1.05 -15.92 11.81
N ALA A 756 1.47 -17.18 11.85
CA ALA A 756 1.12 -18.25 10.94
C ALA A 756 -0.22 -18.96 11.29
N SER A 757 -1.17 -18.24 11.89
CA SER A 757 -2.40 -18.83 12.46
C SER A 757 -3.17 -19.67 11.42
N GLY A 758 -3.44 -20.92 11.78
CA GLY A 758 -3.86 -22.00 10.89
C GLY A 758 -5.37 -22.13 10.70
N LYS A 759 -5.81 -23.35 10.39
CA LYS A 759 -7.19 -23.72 10.03
C LYS A 759 -8.23 -23.65 11.18
N VAL A 760 -7.81 -23.40 12.43
CA VAL A 760 -8.68 -23.36 13.61
C VAL A 760 -9.03 -21.89 13.93
N PRO A 761 -10.33 -21.53 14.09
CA PRO A 761 -10.73 -20.20 14.52
C PRO A 761 -10.12 -19.84 15.88
N ALA A 762 -9.41 -18.71 15.93
CA ALA A 762 -8.73 -18.26 17.14
C ALA A 762 -8.99 -16.77 17.36
N ALA A 763 -9.78 -16.46 18.39
CA ALA A 763 -9.92 -15.13 18.96
C ALA A 763 -8.72 -14.88 19.88
N ILE A 764 -7.75 -14.11 19.39
CA ILE A 764 -6.52 -13.80 20.12
C ILE A 764 -6.49 -12.32 20.51
N HIS A 765 -5.56 -11.95 21.39
CA HIS A 765 -5.40 -10.59 21.88
C HIS A 765 -6.63 -10.08 22.65
N VAL A 766 -7.41 -10.98 23.26
CA VAL A 766 -8.62 -10.60 24.00
C VAL A 766 -8.27 -9.52 25.01
N THR A 767 -8.88 -8.35 24.84
CA THR A 767 -8.63 -7.14 25.62
C THR A 767 -9.96 -6.62 26.18
N PRO A 768 -10.04 -6.25 27.48
CA PRO A 768 -8.97 -6.33 28.50
C PRO A 768 -8.52 -7.76 28.81
N GLU A 769 -7.24 -7.94 29.20
CA GLU A 769 -6.69 -9.24 29.57
C GLU A 769 -7.22 -9.73 30.93
N ALA A 770 -7.04 -11.01 31.26
CA ALA A 770 -7.54 -11.58 32.51
C ALA A 770 -6.97 -10.90 33.77
N LEU A 771 -5.68 -10.55 33.76
CA LEU A 771 -5.01 -9.92 34.89
C LEU A 771 -5.55 -8.51 35.18
N ASP A 772 -5.95 -7.77 34.14
CA ASP A 772 -6.57 -6.44 34.24
C ASP A 772 -8.09 -6.51 34.51
N GLY A 773 -8.62 -7.69 34.89
CA GLY A 773 -10.02 -7.87 35.22
C GLY A 773 -10.96 -8.01 34.03
N GLY A 774 -10.42 -8.30 32.84
CA GLY A 774 -11.21 -8.56 31.64
C GLY A 774 -12.18 -9.72 31.80
N ASN A 775 -13.30 -9.68 31.07
CA ASN A 775 -14.39 -10.66 31.22
C ASN A 775 -13.96 -12.10 30.89
N ILE A 776 -12.87 -12.30 30.14
CA ILE A 776 -12.24 -13.62 29.96
C ILE A 776 -11.87 -14.31 31.30
N ALA A 777 -11.60 -13.56 32.37
CA ALA A 777 -11.32 -14.09 33.70
C ALA A 777 -12.55 -14.69 34.39
N ARG A 778 -13.77 -14.34 33.98
CA ARG A 778 -15.04 -14.80 34.57
C ARG A 778 -15.62 -16.04 33.89
N ILE A 779 -15.05 -16.43 32.74
CA ILE A 779 -15.46 -17.63 32.00
C ILE A 779 -15.11 -18.88 32.81
N GLN A 780 -16.06 -19.81 32.87
CA GLN A 780 -15.96 -21.09 33.54
C GLN A 780 -16.09 -22.23 32.52
N THR A 781 -15.45 -23.37 32.80
CA THR A 781 -15.60 -24.57 31.98
C THR A 781 -17.07 -24.99 31.94
N GLY A 782 -17.61 -25.23 30.75
CA GLY A 782 -19.02 -25.54 30.52
C GLY A 782 -19.88 -24.38 30.02
N ASP A 783 -19.43 -23.12 30.19
CA ASP A 783 -20.14 -21.96 29.63
C ASP A 783 -20.25 -22.09 28.10
N LEU A 784 -21.40 -21.76 27.54
CA LEU A 784 -21.56 -21.79 26.09
C LEU A 784 -20.97 -20.52 25.47
N LEU A 785 -19.99 -20.64 24.58
CA LEU A 785 -19.36 -19.51 23.91
C LEU A 785 -19.74 -19.46 22.43
N LEU A 786 -19.81 -18.26 21.87
CA LEU A 786 -19.91 -17.98 20.44
C LEU A 786 -18.66 -17.24 19.98
N VAL A 787 -17.91 -17.86 19.07
CA VAL A 787 -16.83 -17.24 18.30
C VAL A 787 -17.30 -17.17 16.85
N ASP A 788 -17.65 -15.96 16.39
CA ASP A 788 -18.23 -15.73 15.08
C ASP A 788 -17.31 -14.86 14.22
N GLY A 789 -16.51 -15.52 13.39
CA GLY A 789 -15.61 -14.87 12.42
C GLY A 789 -16.32 -14.26 11.21
N GLU A 790 -17.62 -14.50 11.01
CA GLU A 790 -18.41 -13.91 9.92
C GLU A 790 -18.99 -12.57 10.34
N THR A 791 -19.67 -12.52 11.49
CA THR A 791 -20.33 -11.30 11.99
C THR A 791 -19.45 -10.49 12.93
N GLY A 792 -18.31 -11.03 13.36
CA GLY A 792 -17.39 -10.34 14.27
C GLY A 792 -17.84 -10.38 15.73
N LYS A 793 -18.58 -11.41 16.16
CA LYS A 793 -19.06 -11.54 17.54
C LYS A 793 -18.17 -12.45 18.39
N LEU A 794 -17.96 -12.05 19.65
CA LEU A 794 -17.30 -12.85 20.68
C LEU A 794 -18.10 -12.79 21.97
N GLU A 795 -18.89 -13.84 22.23
CA GLU A 795 -19.88 -13.83 23.30
C GLU A 795 -19.78 -15.06 24.21
N VAL A 796 -20.01 -14.84 25.50
CA VAL A 796 -20.37 -15.88 26.47
C VAL A 796 -21.88 -15.83 26.68
N LEU A 797 -22.55 -16.96 26.45
CA LEU A 797 -24.01 -17.09 26.44
C LEU A 797 -24.51 -17.53 27.84
N VAL A 798 -24.19 -16.68 28.82
CA VAL A 798 -24.65 -16.77 30.20
C VAL A 798 -25.50 -15.53 30.48
N ASP A 799 -26.50 -15.65 31.36
CA ASP A 799 -27.28 -14.49 31.79
C ASP A 799 -26.36 -13.35 32.28
N ALA A 800 -26.65 -12.11 31.89
CA ALA A 800 -25.76 -10.99 32.14
C ALA A 800 -25.58 -10.71 33.65
N ALA A 801 -26.64 -10.89 34.46
CA ALA A 801 -26.56 -10.70 35.90
C ALA A 801 -25.77 -11.84 36.57
N GLU A 802 -26.00 -13.08 36.14
CA GLU A 802 -25.21 -14.23 36.59
C GLU A 802 -23.72 -14.04 36.28
N PHE A 803 -23.39 -13.70 35.02
CA PHE A 803 -22.00 -13.53 34.59
C PHE A 803 -21.30 -12.37 35.31
N ALA A 804 -21.98 -11.24 35.50
CA ALA A 804 -21.45 -10.09 36.23
C ALA A 804 -21.23 -10.36 37.73
N ALA A 805 -22.00 -11.28 38.32
CA ALA A 805 -21.86 -11.67 39.73
C ALA A 805 -20.66 -12.60 40.00
N ARG A 806 -20.11 -13.26 38.97
CA ARG A 806 -18.98 -14.19 39.13
C ARG A 806 -17.69 -13.46 39.51
N SER A 807 -17.01 -13.92 40.54
CA SER A 807 -15.66 -13.44 40.86
C SER A 807 -14.70 -13.75 39.70
N PRO A 808 -13.90 -12.77 39.23
CA PRO A 808 -12.83 -13.03 38.28
C PRO A 808 -11.86 -14.07 38.84
N ALA A 809 -11.42 -15.00 38.01
CA ALA A 809 -10.37 -15.94 38.40
C ALA A 809 -9.05 -15.22 38.67
N THR A 810 -8.23 -15.83 39.53
CA THR A 810 -6.86 -15.40 39.83
C THR A 810 -5.90 -16.54 39.52
N ALA A 811 -4.67 -16.22 39.11
CA ALA A 811 -3.60 -17.19 38.90
C ALA A 811 -2.32 -16.73 39.63
N ASP A 812 -1.53 -17.70 40.12
CA ASP A 812 -0.19 -17.41 40.64
C ASP A 812 0.81 -17.28 39.48
N LEU A 813 1.16 -16.04 39.17
CA LEU A 813 2.10 -15.68 38.11
C LEU A 813 3.53 -15.48 38.61
N SER A 814 3.83 -15.84 39.87
CA SER A 814 5.17 -15.67 40.46
C SER A 814 6.28 -16.31 39.61
N HIS A 815 6.00 -17.49 39.04
CA HIS A 815 6.90 -18.22 38.15
C HIS A 815 7.19 -17.52 36.80
N ASN A 816 6.36 -16.55 36.38
CA ASN A 816 6.59 -15.72 35.20
C ASN A 816 7.50 -14.51 35.50
N LEU A 817 7.78 -14.23 36.78
CA LEU A 817 8.54 -13.06 37.21
C LEU A 817 10.06 -13.29 37.27
N TYR A 818 10.55 -14.53 37.27
CA TYR A 818 11.98 -14.84 37.41
C TYR A 818 12.46 -15.97 36.50
N GLY A 819 13.77 -16.07 36.26
CA GLY A 819 14.40 -17.10 35.44
C GLY A 819 14.41 -16.72 33.95
N MET A 820 15.47 -17.12 33.24
CA MET A 820 15.76 -16.67 31.86
C MET A 820 15.83 -15.14 31.73
N GLY A 821 16.16 -14.41 32.81
CA GLY A 821 16.29 -12.96 32.85
C GLY A 821 14.97 -12.19 32.99
N ARG A 822 13.83 -12.88 33.19
CA ARG A 822 12.50 -12.24 33.31
C ARG A 822 12.41 -11.21 34.44
N GLU A 823 13.16 -11.40 35.51
CA GLU A 823 13.28 -10.49 36.64
C GLU A 823 13.75 -9.08 36.24
N MET A 824 14.54 -8.95 35.17
CA MET A 824 15.03 -7.66 34.68
C MET A 824 13.94 -6.85 33.94
N PHE A 825 12.86 -7.50 33.51
CA PHE A 825 11.81 -6.90 32.69
C PHE A 825 10.49 -6.69 33.44
N GLY A 826 10.44 -6.95 34.74
CA GLY A 826 9.22 -6.83 35.55
C GLY A 826 8.59 -5.43 35.48
N ALA A 827 9.40 -4.37 35.56
CA ALA A 827 8.91 -3.00 35.45
C ALA A 827 8.31 -2.70 34.07
N MET A 828 8.96 -3.14 32.99
CA MET A 828 8.43 -2.96 31.63
C MET A 828 7.14 -3.74 31.42
N ARG A 829 7.08 -4.99 31.91
CA ARG A 829 5.90 -5.86 31.78
C ARG A 829 4.66 -5.22 32.39
N LEU A 830 4.78 -4.64 33.59
CA LEU A 830 3.67 -3.98 34.28
C LEU A 830 3.17 -2.71 33.55
N GLN A 831 4.00 -2.10 32.71
CA GLN A 831 3.69 -0.89 31.95
C GLN A 831 3.18 -1.18 30.53
N LEU A 832 3.14 -2.44 30.09
CA LEU A 832 2.60 -2.77 28.78
C LEU A 832 1.13 -2.34 28.69
N THR A 833 0.81 -1.58 27.64
CA THR A 833 -0.58 -1.27 27.28
C THR A 833 -1.35 -2.53 26.83
N GLY A 834 -2.67 -2.40 26.65
CA GLY A 834 -3.48 -3.49 26.08
C GLY A 834 -3.07 -3.80 24.63
N ALA A 835 -3.46 -4.98 24.12
CA ALA A 835 -3.07 -5.41 22.78
C ALA A 835 -3.59 -4.46 21.67
N GLU A 836 -4.83 -3.99 21.75
CA GLU A 836 -5.37 -2.98 20.80
C GLU A 836 -4.62 -1.64 20.88
N GLN A 837 -3.94 -1.36 21.99
CA GLN A 837 -3.11 -0.16 22.17
C GLN A 837 -1.64 -0.39 21.77
N GLY A 838 -1.34 -1.51 21.11
CA GLY A 838 -0.02 -1.87 20.62
C GLY A 838 0.86 -2.66 21.60
N ALA A 839 0.36 -2.99 22.78
CA ALA A 839 1.07 -3.72 23.84
C ALA A 839 2.51 -3.21 24.03
N CYS A 840 2.64 -1.94 24.40
CA CYS A 840 3.91 -1.21 24.42
C CYS A 840 4.13 -0.52 25.76
N SER A 841 5.30 -0.74 26.34
CA SER A 841 5.73 -0.20 27.63
C SER A 841 6.34 1.20 27.54
N LEU A 842 6.62 1.67 26.31
CA LEU A 842 7.24 2.99 26.07
C LEU A 842 6.22 4.13 26.07
N PHE A 843 4.92 3.82 26.02
CA PHE A 843 3.87 4.82 25.97
C PHE A 843 3.41 5.18 27.36
N VAL A 844 4.16 6.06 28.02
CA VAL A 844 3.73 6.67 29.28
C VAL A 844 2.97 7.96 28.94
N THR A 845 1.67 7.79 28.69
CA THR A 845 0.62 8.83 28.73
C THR A 845 0.92 10.20 28.07
N GLU A 846 0.88 10.25 26.73
CA GLU A 846 0.52 11.52 26.05
C GLU A 846 -0.89 12.01 26.45
N GLU A 847 -1.72 11.12 27.00
CA GLU A 847 -3.00 11.46 27.65
C GLU A 847 -2.82 12.36 28.89
N HIS A 848 -1.65 12.43 29.53
CA HIS A 848 -1.39 13.36 30.66
C HIS A 848 -0.73 14.67 30.20
N LEU A 849 -0.20 14.70 28.98
CA LEU A 849 0.24 15.93 28.30
C LEU A 849 -0.92 16.64 27.57
N HIS A 850 -2.10 16.03 27.61
CA HIS A 850 -3.36 16.59 27.18
C HIS A 850 -4.24 16.74 28.42
N GLY A 851 -4.06 17.85 29.13
CA GLY A 851 -4.99 18.27 30.18
C GLY A 851 -6.44 18.30 29.70
#